data_AF-A0A7W5Z414-F1
#
_entry.id   AF-A0A7W5Z414-F1
#
_cell.length_a   1.000
_cell.length_b   1.000
_cell.length_c   1.000
_cell.angle_alpha   90.00
_cell.angle_beta   90.00
_cell.angle_gamma   90.00
#
_symmetry.space_group_name_H-M   'P 1'
#
loop_
_entity.id
_entity.type
_entity.pdbx_description
1 polymer ?
#
loop_
_entity_poly.entity_id
_entity_poly.type
_entity_poly.pdbx_seq_one_letter_code
_entity_poly.pdbx_strand_id
1 'polypeptide(L)'
;MAVTLHTTILDMQPIDPPVGGGRLRLLGLYHGLGASADDAEAALRHAAHYVGTYDWRGPGLRQQQLTGVLYEELVPLSEEHFAASDRRTEALGGKNVIDTAFHTMAHLSPEYVEAARAAAASADVVVFSHPWIYPLVRDVLRPDRQLIVYDAHNVEGLLRTDLLDDGAGGSEVARGVVEVENAVCAAADLVLACSHDDATAFASLYGVPFERIRVIPNGTFTRKIKPPTDAEKREARGQFGVEDKPVAFFLGSNYGPNVEAARFIADALAPALPNVLFVIGGGVGDGLENAHTPANVRVTGRLSDAELLQWLKASDIAVNPMFGGSGTNIKMLDFMAAGLPIVTTAIGARGIDTSERAFVIAQAETFARTVSNVLGNAKESAQLAAGARSQADRFYSWERISDYLGTMLSRWAEIRKAGKQPPFFSVVVPTYERHELLSTLVNFLDKQKWRDFEVIIVDQSASPWPDRDKAFSFDLHYIHTDRKGAVTARNTGAGLARGKVIAFTDDDCEPDENWLAAAHEVFTTTDAVGLEGLIRSDRVGDSAWRPVTNEGFEGIGFMTANLFVRADIFHKLNGFDIALEKPHFREDTDLGWRLQDVGEVPFSREAWVYHPPHSREIERESQTVRSTFFQNDAILMRKHPERYAELMLREVQWQHVPDFWDHFLKGIELHGVEVPDDIRNIMRENAGIEFTGLLQAGGQSLPPAGSTGVSPALDAARRPAGLHRVLGRSLAWPMRSLWHQVWERIERRVRPVEQRLDGTSASLLQLQRSTDERLKKVEARLEAIERHLSIGGSKGLSGSGKAKLAETGNALDNERSQAVADKDVAEILRAAALVMRSRARLEAVAEDPAANASSGPNKSSDR
;
A
#
# COMPACT_ATOMS: atom_id res chain seq x y z
N MET A 1 7.01 38.49 -0.42
CA MET A 1 7.80 37.49 -1.16
C MET A 1 7.70 36.19 -0.37
N ALA A 2 7.33 35.09 -1.02
CA ALA A 2 7.38 33.78 -0.36
C ALA A 2 8.83 33.46 0.01
N VAL A 3 9.04 32.80 1.15
CA VAL A 3 10.36 32.26 1.49
C VAL A 3 10.56 30.98 0.68
N THR A 4 11.55 30.96 -0.20
CA THR A 4 11.92 29.73 -0.93
C THR A 4 12.36 28.66 0.07
N LEU A 5 11.80 27.46 -0.04
CA LEU A 5 12.23 26.30 0.73
C LEU A 5 13.45 25.68 0.05
N HIS A 6 14.54 25.55 0.80
CA HIS A 6 15.78 24.94 0.33
C HIS A 6 15.82 23.46 0.72
N THR A 7 15.68 22.58 -0.28
CA THR A 7 15.76 21.12 -0.11
C THR A 7 17.10 20.63 -0.62
N THR A 8 17.91 20.02 0.24
CA THR A 8 19.12 19.29 -0.17
C THR A 8 18.82 17.80 -0.25
N ILE A 9 19.18 17.18 -1.36
CA ILE A 9 19.10 15.73 -1.56
C ILE A 9 20.52 15.17 -1.59
N LEU A 10 20.79 14.19 -0.75
CA LEU A 10 22.11 13.56 -0.61
C LEU A 10 22.07 12.11 -1.06
N ASP A 11 23.01 11.76 -1.92
CA ASP A 11 23.19 10.41 -2.43
C ASP A 11 24.65 10.20 -2.89
N MET A 12 25.00 8.98 -3.28
CA MET A 12 26.30 8.62 -3.86
C MET A 12 26.23 8.24 -5.36
N GLN A 13 25.13 8.52 -6.04
CA GLN A 13 24.99 8.31 -7.48
C GLN A 13 24.84 9.67 -8.20
N PRO A 14 24.77 9.68 -9.54
CA PRO A 14 24.29 10.81 -10.31
C PRO A 14 22.80 10.64 -10.65
N ILE A 15 22.09 11.74 -10.86
CA ILE A 15 20.73 11.70 -11.43
C ILE A 15 20.82 11.51 -12.95
N ASP A 16 21.67 12.29 -13.61
CA ASP A 16 21.72 12.36 -15.07
C ASP A 16 22.90 11.56 -15.68
N PRO A 17 22.71 10.76 -16.75
CA PRO A 17 21.43 10.42 -17.35
C PRO A 17 20.60 9.51 -16.44
N PRO A 18 19.25 9.66 -16.41
CA PRO A 18 18.35 8.94 -15.50
C PRO A 18 18.13 7.50 -15.95
N VAL A 19 19.16 6.67 -15.81
CA VAL A 19 19.18 5.27 -16.25
C VAL A 19 18.94 4.34 -15.06
N GLY A 20 17.90 3.52 -15.14
CA GLY A 20 17.53 2.57 -14.08
C GLY A 20 16.64 3.18 -12.99
N GLY A 21 16.08 2.32 -12.14
CA GLY A 21 14.98 2.66 -11.23
C GLY A 21 15.28 3.81 -10.25
N GLY A 22 16.39 3.72 -9.51
CA GLY A 22 16.75 4.74 -8.50
C GLY A 22 17.00 6.13 -9.10
N ARG A 23 17.69 6.22 -10.24
CA ARG A 23 17.97 7.50 -10.91
C ARG A 23 16.70 8.09 -11.57
N LEU A 24 15.83 7.24 -12.10
CA LEU A 24 14.50 7.65 -12.55
C LEU A 24 13.62 8.16 -11.40
N ARG A 25 13.69 7.55 -10.20
CA ARG A 25 13.00 8.03 -9.00
C ARG A 25 13.52 9.38 -8.54
N LEU A 26 14.84 9.54 -8.45
CA LEU A 26 15.49 10.81 -8.09
C LEU A 26 15.05 11.96 -9.01
N LEU A 27 15.13 11.78 -10.33
CA LEU A 27 14.62 12.78 -11.26
C LEU A 27 13.10 12.95 -11.09
N GLY A 28 12.36 11.84 -11.07
CA GLY A 28 10.90 11.82 -10.99
C GLY A 28 10.33 12.56 -9.78
N LEU A 29 10.90 12.39 -8.59
CA LEU A 29 10.45 13.03 -7.37
C LEU A 29 10.87 14.48 -7.24
N TYR A 30 12.11 14.83 -7.62
CA TYR A 30 12.69 16.14 -7.29
C TYR A 30 12.69 17.15 -8.45
N HIS A 31 12.23 16.76 -9.66
CA HIS A 31 12.22 17.66 -10.82
C HIS A 31 11.30 18.90 -10.71
N GLY A 32 10.16 18.80 -9.99
CA GLY A 32 9.12 19.84 -9.94
C GLY A 32 8.87 20.41 -8.55
N LEU A 33 8.61 19.55 -7.55
CA LEU A 33 8.31 19.92 -6.16
C LEU A 33 7.22 21.01 -6.03
N GLY A 34 6.18 20.98 -6.86
CA GLY A 34 5.06 21.93 -6.84
C GLY A 34 5.25 23.12 -7.77
N ALA A 35 6.41 23.27 -8.39
CA ALA A 35 6.61 24.17 -9.51
C ALA A 35 6.07 23.54 -10.81
N SER A 36 4.76 23.60 -11.01
CA SER A 36 4.17 23.29 -12.31
C SER A 36 4.84 24.14 -13.40
N ALA A 37 5.11 23.54 -14.55
CA ALA A 37 5.66 24.25 -15.72
C ALA A 37 4.80 25.45 -16.18
N ASP A 38 3.54 25.49 -15.76
CA ASP A 38 2.56 26.53 -16.08
C ASP A 38 2.48 27.65 -15.02
N ASP A 39 3.17 27.52 -13.88
CA ASP A 39 3.22 28.53 -12.79
C ASP A 39 4.67 28.96 -12.48
N ALA A 40 5.08 30.08 -13.10
CA ALA A 40 6.39 30.68 -12.90
C ALA A 40 6.59 31.31 -11.50
N GLU A 41 5.53 31.58 -10.72
CA GLU A 41 5.67 32.00 -9.31
C GLU A 41 5.85 30.79 -8.38
N ALA A 42 5.29 29.62 -8.70
CA ALA A 42 5.54 28.40 -7.97
C ALA A 42 7.01 27.94 -8.03
N ALA A 43 7.69 28.19 -9.16
CA ALA A 43 9.14 27.99 -9.30
C ALA A 43 10.01 28.80 -8.32
N LEU A 44 9.45 29.84 -7.67
CA LEU A 44 10.14 30.61 -6.63
C LEU A 44 9.95 30.04 -5.21
N ARG A 45 9.12 29.01 -5.05
CA ARG A 45 8.75 28.43 -3.74
C ARG A 45 9.68 27.30 -3.28
N HIS A 46 10.32 26.58 -4.20
CA HIS A 46 11.28 25.51 -3.91
C HIS A 46 12.59 25.70 -4.68
N ALA A 47 13.70 25.37 -4.03
CA ALA A 47 14.99 25.15 -4.68
C ALA A 47 15.55 23.81 -4.20
N ALA A 48 15.82 22.88 -5.12
CA ALA A 48 16.36 21.56 -4.84
C ALA A 48 17.83 21.46 -5.26
N HIS A 49 18.72 21.17 -4.31
CA HIS A 49 20.15 20.94 -4.54
C HIS A 49 20.48 19.49 -4.27
N TYR A 50 20.71 18.72 -5.33
CA TYR A 50 21.21 17.36 -5.24
C TYR A 50 22.74 17.37 -5.16
N VAL A 51 23.30 16.73 -4.14
CA VAL A 51 24.74 16.47 -4.02
C VAL A 51 24.98 14.97 -4.14
N GLY A 52 25.65 14.58 -5.21
CA GLY A 52 25.93 13.20 -5.60
C GLY A 52 27.39 12.95 -5.95
N THR A 53 27.66 11.76 -6.49
CA THR A 53 28.99 11.38 -7.00
C THR A 53 28.87 10.31 -8.09
N TYR A 54 29.99 9.74 -8.52
CA TYR A 54 30.04 8.64 -9.46
C TYR A 54 30.41 7.33 -8.75
N ASP A 55 29.58 6.31 -8.89
CA ASP A 55 29.84 4.92 -8.45
C ASP A 55 30.82 4.17 -9.37
N TRP A 56 31.44 4.89 -10.30
CA TRP A 56 32.53 4.47 -11.18
C TRP A 56 33.56 5.60 -11.30
N ARG A 57 34.75 5.30 -11.83
CA ARG A 57 35.76 6.31 -12.19
C ARG A 57 35.22 7.23 -13.31
N GLY A 58 34.50 8.26 -12.90
CA GLY A 58 33.74 9.17 -13.75
C GLY A 58 34.53 10.39 -14.21
N PRO A 59 33.85 11.39 -14.82
CA PRO A 59 34.43 12.69 -15.08
C PRO A 59 34.69 13.45 -13.76
N GLY A 60 35.33 14.63 -13.86
CA GLY A 60 35.52 15.52 -12.72
C GLY A 60 34.21 16.14 -12.20
N LEU A 61 34.33 17.15 -11.32
CA LEU A 61 33.20 17.93 -10.79
C LEU A 61 32.22 18.33 -11.91
N ARG A 62 30.96 17.91 -11.78
CA ARG A 62 29.87 18.32 -12.67
C ARG A 62 28.84 19.12 -11.89
N GLN A 63 28.47 20.28 -12.41
CA GLN A 63 27.43 21.14 -11.87
C GLN A 63 26.48 21.51 -13.01
N GLN A 64 25.19 21.21 -12.87
CA GLN A 64 24.20 21.49 -13.91
C GLN A 64 22.79 21.72 -13.36
N GLN A 65 22.04 22.62 -14.01
CA GLN A 65 20.63 22.83 -13.74
C GLN A 65 19.82 21.81 -14.56
N LEU A 66 19.14 20.87 -13.89
CA LEU A 66 18.33 19.83 -14.55
C LEU A 66 16.92 20.33 -14.90
N THR A 67 16.29 21.09 -14.00
CA THR A 67 14.99 21.75 -14.21
C THR A 67 14.97 23.15 -13.62
N GLY A 68 13.85 23.87 -13.70
CA GLY A 68 13.69 25.17 -13.01
C GLY A 68 13.86 25.11 -11.49
N VAL A 69 13.75 23.93 -10.87
CA VAL A 69 13.86 23.72 -9.41
C VAL A 69 15.08 22.88 -9.03
N LEU A 70 15.46 21.88 -9.84
CA LEU A 70 16.48 20.89 -9.50
C LEU A 70 17.85 21.25 -10.09
N TYR A 71 18.82 21.47 -9.21
CA TYR A 71 20.24 21.65 -9.51
C TYR A 71 21.03 20.42 -9.03
N GLU A 72 21.88 19.87 -9.89
CA GLU A 72 22.74 18.71 -9.63
C GLU A 72 24.20 19.15 -9.47
N GLU A 73 24.83 18.73 -8.37
CA GLU A 73 26.25 18.84 -8.12
C GLU A 73 26.83 17.45 -7.84
N LEU A 74 27.80 17.02 -8.65
CA LEU A 74 28.46 15.73 -8.55
C LEU A 74 29.94 15.93 -8.28
N VAL A 75 30.36 15.58 -7.07
CA VAL A 75 31.75 15.68 -6.63
C VAL A 75 32.40 14.30 -6.77
N PRO A 76 33.42 14.10 -7.61
CA PRO A 76 34.00 12.77 -7.87
C PRO A 76 34.67 12.17 -6.63
N LEU A 77 34.66 10.83 -6.53
CA LEU A 77 35.45 10.12 -5.53
C LEU A 77 36.93 10.09 -5.91
N SER A 78 37.80 10.02 -4.90
CA SER A 78 39.24 9.91 -5.12
C SER A 78 39.64 8.52 -5.63
N GLU A 79 40.78 8.43 -6.31
CA GLU A 79 41.38 7.12 -6.66
C GLU A 79 41.74 6.29 -5.40
N GLU A 80 41.94 6.92 -4.25
CA GLU A 80 42.15 6.21 -2.98
C GLU A 80 40.86 5.49 -2.53
N HIS A 81 39.71 6.15 -2.68
CA HIS A 81 38.40 5.54 -2.45
C HIS A 81 38.15 4.37 -3.40
N PHE A 82 38.34 4.56 -4.71
CA PHE A 82 38.16 3.46 -5.68
C PHE A 82 39.11 2.30 -5.39
N ALA A 83 40.38 2.56 -5.10
CA ALA A 83 41.34 1.52 -4.74
C ALA A 83 40.96 0.78 -3.44
N ALA A 84 40.33 1.45 -2.47
CA ALA A 84 39.79 0.81 -1.27
C ALA A 84 38.58 -0.08 -1.58
N SER A 85 37.65 0.40 -2.42
CA SER A 85 36.50 -0.36 -2.90
C SER A 85 36.90 -1.58 -3.72
N ASP A 86 37.88 -1.44 -4.63
CA ASP A 86 38.43 -2.51 -5.47
C ASP A 86 39.01 -3.63 -4.56
N ARG A 87 39.83 -3.27 -3.57
CA ARG A 87 40.37 -4.23 -2.58
C ARG A 87 39.28 -4.94 -1.76
N ARG A 88 38.22 -4.22 -1.35
CA ARG A 88 37.11 -4.81 -0.58
C ARG A 88 36.27 -5.75 -1.45
N THR A 89 36.05 -5.38 -2.71
CA THR A 89 35.36 -6.20 -3.72
C THR A 89 36.13 -7.50 -3.99
N GLU A 90 37.45 -7.44 -4.15
CA GLU A 90 38.32 -8.61 -4.29
C GLU A 90 38.24 -9.53 -3.06
N ALA A 91 38.35 -8.96 -1.85
CA ALA A 91 38.24 -9.71 -0.59
C ALA A 91 36.87 -10.38 -0.37
N LEU A 92 35.82 -9.90 -1.04
CA LEU A 92 34.45 -10.43 -1.01
C LEU A 92 34.11 -11.27 -2.25
N GLY A 93 35.12 -11.80 -2.97
CA GLY A 93 34.92 -12.71 -4.08
C GLY A 93 34.29 -12.07 -5.32
N GLY A 94 34.48 -10.76 -5.51
CA GLY A 94 33.94 -10.01 -6.64
C GLY A 94 32.58 -9.36 -6.38
N LYS A 95 32.01 -9.46 -5.17
CA LYS A 95 30.80 -8.72 -4.77
C LYS A 95 31.12 -7.21 -4.75
N ASN A 96 30.50 -6.44 -5.65
CA ASN A 96 30.63 -4.98 -5.64
C ASN A 96 29.97 -4.43 -4.36
N VAL A 97 30.73 -3.63 -3.61
CA VAL A 97 30.32 -3.03 -2.33
C VAL A 97 30.65 -1.53 -2.23
N ILE A 98 30.89 -0.85 -3.37
CA ILE A 98 31.20 0.59 -3.35
C ILE A 98 30.10 1.41 -2.67
N ASP A 99 28.85 0.97 -2.80
CA ASP A 99 27.67 1.59 -2.22
C ASP A 99 27.45 1.22 -0.76
N THR A 100 27.33 -0.08 -0.49
CA THR A 100 27.02 -0.62 0.84
C THR A 100 28.13 -0.35 1.86
N ALA A 101 29.39 -0.25 1.42
CA ALA A 101 30.51 0.15 2.27
C ALA A 101 30.83 1.67 2.22
N PHE A 102 30.10 2.47 1.43
CA PHE A 102 30.42 3.89 1.18
C PHE A 102 30.64 4.70 2.47
N HIS A 103 29.73 4.54 3.44
CA HIS A 103 29.78 5.22 4.74
C HIS A 103 31.08 4.95 5.53
N THR A 104 31.75 3.82 5.29
CA THR A 104 33.05 3.48 5.90
C THR A 104 34.24 4.06 5.12
N MET A 105 34.09 4.34 3.82
CA MET A 105 35.17 4.72 2.90
C MET A 105 35.13 6.20 2.48
N ALA A 106 34.01 6.90 2.67
CA ALA A 106 33.82 8.28 2.21
C ALA A 106 34.86 9.28 2.74
N HIS A 107 35.50 9.01 3.88
CA HIS A 107 36.60 9.81 4.41
C HIS A 107 37.83 9.89 3.47
N LEU A 108 37.95 8.97 2.52
CA LEU A 108 38.96 8.98 1.44
C LEU A 108 38.63 9.97 0.31
N SER A 109 37.41 10.52 0.29
CA SER A 109 36.92 11.50 -0.68
C SER A 109 36.47 12.79 0.04
N PRO A 110 37.41 13.54 0.67
CA PRO A 110 37.08 14.67 1.53
C PRO A 110 36.28 15.77 0.82
N GLU A 111 36.53 16.03 -0.46
CA GLU A 111 35.80 17.04 -1.26
C GLU A 111 34.30 16.74 -1.33
N TYR A 112 33.91 15.48 -1.56
CA TYR A 112 32.50 15.06 -1.54
C TYR A 112 31.89 15.22 -0.14
N VAL A 113 32.64 14.82 0.89
CA VAL A 113 32.19 14.93 2.30
C VAL A 113 31.97 16.40 2.68
N GLU A 114 32.87 17.30 2.30
CA GLU A 114 32.73 18.74 2.54
C GLU A 114 31.52 19.34 1.81
N ALA A 115 31.30 18.98 0.54
CA ALA A 115 30.14 19.44 -0.23
C ALA A 115 28.80 18.96 0.36
N ALA A 116 28.67 17.66 0.63
CA ALA A 116 27.47 17.08 1.23
C ALA A 116 27.16 17.71 2.60
N ARG A 117 28.19 17.98 3.41
CA ARG A 117 28.06 18.63 4.72
C ARG A 117 27.69 20.10 4.63
N ALA A 118 28.27 20.85 3.69
CA ALA A 118 27.95 22.26 3.47
C ALA A 118 26.49 22.43 3.02
N ALA A 119 26.06 21.62 2.06
CA ALA A 119 24.67 21.60 1.59
C ALA A 119 23.70 21.25 2.74
N ALA A 120 23.93 20.12 3.42
CA ALA A 120 23.12 19.66 4.56
C ALA A 120 23.00 20.71 5.68
N ALA A 121 24.11 21.38 6.03
CA ALA A 121 24.11 22.41 7.05
C ALA A 121 23.27 23.64 6.67
N SER A 122 23.19 23.98 5.38
CA SER A 122 22.51 25.17 4.85
C SER A 122 21.01 24.98 4.59
N ALA A 123 20.56 23.74 4.36
CA ALA A 123 19.21 23.41 3.92
C ALA A 123 18.12 23.66 4.97
N ASP A 124 16.88 23.68 4.51
CA ASP A 124 15.66 23.60 5.32
C ASP A 124 15.13 22.16 5.43
N VAL A 125 15.25 21.40 4.35
CA VAL A 125 14.92 19.98 4.26
C VAL A 125 16.16 19.22 3.84
N VAL A 126 16.53 18.17 4.58
CA VAL A 126 17.64 17.28 4.20
C VAL A 126 17.06 15.91 3.89
N VAL A 127 17.18 15.50 2.63
CA VAL A 127 16.73 14.20 2.12
C VAL A 127 17.94 13.28 1.94
N PHE A 128 17.85 12.07 2.47
CA PHE A 128 18.77 10.97 2.17
C PHE A 128 18.08 10.01 1.18
N SER A 129 18.57 9.91 -0.06
CA SER A 129 17.99 9.02 -1.08
C SER A 129 18.45 7.55 -0.94
N HIS A 130 19.50 7.34 -0.15
CA HIS A 130 19.93 6.05 0.38
C HIS A 130 20.57 6.31 1.76
N PRO A 131 20.73 5.30 2.64
CA PRO A 131 21.10 5.57 4.03
C PRO A 131 22.60 5.94 4.19
N TRP A 132 23.41 5.69 3.16
CA TRP A 132 24.89 5.78 3.17
C TRP A 132 25.47 7.12 3.65
N ILE A 133 24.79 8.24 3.37
CA ILE A 133 25.36 9.59 3.60
C ILE A 133 25.05 10.11 5.01
N TYR A 134 24.01 9.59 5.66
CA TYR A 134 23.57 10.05 6.98
C TYR A 134 24.69 10.04 8.05
N PRO A 135 25.53 8.97 8.19
CA PRO A 135 26.63 8.96 9.15
C PRO A 135 27.67 10.07 8.96
N LEU A 136 27.80 10.62 7.75
CA LEU A 136 28.81 11.61 7.35
C LEU A 136 28.40 13.06 7.69
N VAL A 137 27.09 13.31 7.78
CA VAL A 137 26.53 14.67 7.95
C VAL A 137 25.73 14.85 9.25
N ARG A 138 25.38 13.77 9.96
CA ARG A 138 24.50 13.79 11.14
C ARG A 138 24.84 14.81 12.22
N ASP A 139 26.12 15.17 12.38
CA ASP A 139 26.59 16.12 13.40
C ASP A 139 26.52 17.61 12.98
N VAL A 140 26.19 17.92 11.71
CA VAL A 140 25.78 19.27 11.27
C VAL A 140 24.28 19.42 11.01
N LEU A 141 23.51 18.34 11.12
CA LEU A 141 22.05 18.44 11.08
C LEU A 141 21.54 19.25 12.29
N ARG A 142 20.52 20.06 12.04
CA ARG A 142 19.86 20.93 13.02
C ARG A 142 18.42 20.46 13.19
N PRO A 143 18.18 19.32 13.87
CA PRO A 143 16.86 18.70 13.93
C PRO A 143 15.81 19.57 14.60
N ASP A 144 16.18 20.60 15.37
CA ASP A 144 15.27 21.60 15.94
C ASP A 144 14.63 22.53 14.87
N ARG A 145 15.20 22.58 13.65
CA ARG A 145 14.82 23.55 12.60
C ARG A 145 14.69 22.97 11.20
N GLN A 146 15.43 21.91 10.90
CA GLN A 146 15.41 21.21 9.62
C GLN A 146 14.42 20.05 9.66
N LEU A 147 13.77 19.79 8.52
CA LEU A 147 13.03 18.56 8.28
C LEU A 147 14.00 17.48 7.77
N ILE A 148 14.09 16.35 8.47
CA ILE A 148 14.95 15.23 8.08
C ILE A 148 14.10 14.16 7.40
N VAL A 149 14.47 13.78 6.17
CA VAL A 149 13.70 12.83 5.35
C VAL A 149 14.61 11.70 4.87
N TYR A 150 14.13 10.47 4.97
CA TYR A 150 14.74 9.31 4.29
C TYR A 150 13.85 8.92 3.12
N ASP A 151 14.32 9.07 1.89
CA ASP A 151 13.65 8.57 0.69
C ASP A 151 14.16 7.16 0.37
N ALA A 152 13.41 6.15 0.79
CA ALA A 152 13.83 4.76 0.71
C ALA A 152 13.49 4.16 -0.67
N HIS A 153 14.53 3.96 -1.49
CA HIS A 153 14.40 3.28 -2.78
C HIS A 153 14.06 1.79 -2.63
N ASN A 154 14.59 1.15 -1.59
CA ASN A 154 14.28 -0.21 -1.13
C ASN A 154 14.34 -0.23 0.41
N VAL A 155 13.96 -1.35 1.01
CA VAL A 155 14.46 -1.71 2.35
C VAL A 155 15.89 -2.26 2.19
N GLU A 156 16.89 -1.38 2.26
CA GLU A 156 18.27 -1.74 1.90
C GLU A 156 18.85 -2.82 2.83
N GLY A 157 18.56 -2.79 4.13
CA GLY A 157 19.02 -3.81 5.07
C GLY A 157 18.54 -5.22 4.73
N LEU A 158 17.28 -5.36 4.28
CA LEU A 158 16.74 -6.62 3.81
C LEU A 158 17.40 -7.04 2.48
N LEU A 159 17.35 -6.16 1.47
CA LEU A 159 17.88 -6.42 0.13
C LEU A 159 19.37 -6.78 0.14
N ARG A 160 20.18 -6.10 0.95
CA ARG A 160 21.63 -6.32 1.02
C ARG A 160 22.01 -7.49 1.92
N THR A 161 21.16 -7.88 2.86
CA THR A 161 21.32 -9.17 3.56
C THR A 161 21.13 -10.32 2.55
N ASP A 162 20.03 -10.33 1.80
CA ASP A 162 19.77 -11.37 0.79
C ASP A 162 20.85 -11.49 -0.30
N LEU A 163 21.48 -10.36 -0.68
CA LEU A 163 22.50 -10.32 -1.73
C LEU A 163 23.94 -10.55 -1.24
N LEU A 164 24.27 -10.14 -0.01
CA LEU A 164 25.66 -10.13 0.48
C LEU A 164 25.94 -11.15 1.56
N ASP A 165 24.97 -11.61 2.36
CA ASP A 165 25.24 -12.51 3.48
C ASP A 165 25.84 -13.85 3.00
N ASP A 166 27.02 -14.17 3.52
CA ASP A 166 27.80 -15.38 3.23
C ASP A 166 28.32 -16.07 4.50
N GLY A 167 27.81 -15.66 5.68
CA GLY A 167 28.35 -16.05 6.99
C GLY A 167 29.74 -15.49 7.32
N ALA A 168 30.30 -14.59 6.49
CA ALA A 168 31.65 -14.06 6.62
C ALA A 168 31.70 -12.53 6.37
N GLY A 169 32.58 -12.08 5.46
CA GLY A 169 32.80 -10.66 5.20
C GLY A 169 31.62 -9.95 4.54
N GLY A 170 30.78 -10.67 3.79
CA GLY A 170 29.56 -10.12 3.21
C GLY A 170 28.52 -9.85 4.28
N SER A 171 28.42 -10.71 5.30
CA SER A 171 27.58 -10.52 6.49
C SER A 171 27.99 -9.29 7.31
N GLU A 172 29.28 -8.94 7.35
CA GLU A 172 29.76 -7.72 8.01
C GLU A 172 29.27 -6.46 7.26
N VAL A 173 29.37 -6.46 5.93
CA VAL A 173 28.85 -5.36 5.11
C VAL A 173 27.33 -5.24 5.25
N ALA A 174 26.59 -6.35 5.14
CA ALA A 174 25.13 -6.37 5.31
C ALA A 174 24.70 -5.84 6.69
N ARG A 175 25.39 -6.21 7.77
CA ARG A 175 25.13 -5.66 9.11
C ARG A 175 25.36 -4.15 9.15
N GLY A 176 26.43 -3.65 8.53
CA GLY A 176 26.68 -2.21 8.39
C GLY A 176 25.56 -1.47 7.64
N VAL A 177 24.97 -2.09 6.60
CA VAL A 177 23.78 -1.55 5.92
C VAL A 177 22.60 -1.43 6.89
N VAL A 178 22.28 -2.50 7.61
CA VAL A 178 21.17 -2.53 8.60
C VAL A 178 21.39 -1.48 9.71
N GLU A 179 22.60 -1.36 10.23
CA GLU A 179 22.95 -0.38 11.28
C GLU A 179 22.76 1.06 10.79
N VAL A 180 23.18 1.37 9.55
CA VAL A 180 23.10 2.71 8.98
C VAL A 180 21.68 3.06 8.53
N GLU A 181 20.93 2.11 7.96
CA GLU A 181 19.51 2.30 7.63
C GLU A 181 18.66 2.52 8.89
N ASN A 182 18.86 1.71 9.93
CA ASN A 182 18.21 1.92 11.23
C ASN A 182 18.54 3.31 11.83
N ALA A 183 19.80 3.75 11.70
CA ALA A 183 20.24 5.04 12.25
C ALA A 183 19.61 6.25 11.53
N VAL A 184 19.37 6.18 10.21
CA VAL A 184 18.64 7.25 9.50
C VAL A 184 17.13 7.16 9.75
N CYS A 185 16.54 5.96 9.78
CA CYS A 185 15.14 5.74 10.15
C CYS A 185 14.79 6.32 11.54
N ALA A 186 15.67 6.14 12.53
CA ALA A 186 15.48 6.68 13.88
C ALA A 186 15.58 8.22 13.96
N ALA A 187 16.30 8.84 13.03
CA ALA A 187 16.53 10.29 12.98
C ALA A 187 15.57 11.05 12.04
N ALA A 188 14.93 10.35 11.11
CA ALA A 188 14.01 10.93 10.16
C ALA A 188 12.69 11.37 10.82
N ASP A 189 12.22 12.54 10.39
CA ASP A 189 10.86 13.01 10.63
C ASP A 189 9.87 12.30 9.69
N LEU A 190 10.32 12.02 8.45
CA LEU A 190 9.56 11.29 7.43
C LEU A 190 10.42 10.20 6.75
N VAL A 191 9.86 9.00 6.59
CA VAL A 191 10.39 7.94 5.74
C VAL A 191 9.47 7.79 4.53
N LEU A 192 9.97 8.03 3.32
CA LEU A 192 9.23 7.86 2.07
C LEU A 192 9.46 6.44 1.57
N ALA A 193 8.39 5.65 1.48
CA ALA A 193 8.44 4.26 1.02
C ALA A 193 7.90 4.14 -0.41
N CYS A 194 8.50 3.26 -1.24
CA CYS A 194 8.03 3.00 -2.60
C CYS A 194 6.66 2.30 -2.66
N SER A 195 6.31 1.51 -1.63
CA SER A 195 5.06 0.74 -1.56
C SER A 195 4.57 0.59 -0.11
N HIS A 196 3.36 0.06 0.06
CA HIS A 196 2.82 -0.26 1.38
C HIS A 196 3.50 -1.49 2.04
N ASP A 197 4.02 -2.42 1.23
CA ASP A 197 4.83 -3.53 1.72
C ASP A 197 6.14 -3.01 2.33
N ASP A 198 6.82 -2.07 1.65
CA ASP A 198 8.02 -1.41 2.16
C ASP A 198 7.69 -0.64 3.46
N ALA A 199 6.57 0.08 3.51
CA ALA A 199 6.13 0.79 4.71
C ALA A 199 5.92 -0.17 5.91
N THR A 200 5.31 -1.33 5.66
CA THR A 200 5.13 -2.37 6.68
C THR A 200 6.46 -2.99 7.12
N ALA A 201 7.41 -3.17 6.20
CA ALA A 201 8.75 -3.63 6.51
C ALA A 201 9.53 -2.60 7.37
N PHE A 202 9.48 -1.30 7.05
CA PHE A 202 10.08 -0.24 7.88
C PHE A 202 9.49 -0.19 9.30
N ALA A 203 8.17 -0.30 9.42
CA ALA A 203 7.51 -0.36 10.73
C ALA A 203 7.90 -1.62 11.53
N SER A 204 8.04 -2.78 10.87
CA SER A 204 8.28 -4.07 11.53
C SER A 204 9.76 -4.32 11.87
N LEU A 205 10.68 -3.93 10.99
CA LEU A 205 12.12 -4.20 11.12
C LEU A 205 12.85 -3.11 11.91
N TYR A 206 12.47 -1.84 11.70
CA TYR A 206 13.14 -0.67 12.30
C TYR A 206 12.28 0.08 13.32
N GLY A 207 11.05 -0.38 13.58
CA GLY A 207 10.16 0.23 14.57
C GLY A 207 9.68 1.63 14.18
N VAL A 208 9.74 2.01 12.89
CA VAL A 208 9.33 3.35 12.44
C VAL A 208 7.82 3.51 12.60
N PRO A 209 7.32 4.51 13.34
CA PRO A 209 5.89 4.74 13.49
C PRO A 209 5.23 5.09 12.15
N PHE A 210 4.08 4.51 11.83
CA PHE A 210 3.36 4.78 10.58
C PHE A 210 2.97 6.25 10.41
N GLU A 211 2.81 7.03 11.49
CA GLU A 211 2.65 8.49 11.43
C GLU A 211 3.82 9.22 10.74
N ARG A 212 5.02 8.61 10.69
CA ARG A 212 6.21 9.12 9.98
C ARG A 212 6.46 8.47 8.62
N ILE A 213 5.75 7.41 8.26
CA ILE A 213 5.92 6.75 6.96
C ILE A 213 4.95 7.36 5.96
N ARG A 214 5.42 7.66 4.73
CA ARG A 214 4.56 8.09 3.62
C ARG A 214 4.87 7.26 2.40
N VAL A 215 3.86 6.59 1.84
CA VAL A 215 4.01 5.86 0.58
C VAL A 215 4.04 6.88 -0.55
N ILE A 216 5.20 7.01 -1.21
CA ILE A 216 5.42 7.86 -2.37
C ILE A 216 5.81 6.91 -3.52
N PRO A 217 4.84 6.52 -4.38
CA PRO A 217 5.04 5.47 -5.36
C PRO A 217 6.07 5.87 -6.43
N ASN A 218 6.59 4.87 -7.12
CA ASN A 218 7.33 5.12 -8.35
C ASN A 218 6.38 5.56 -9.47
N GLY A 219 6.89 6.33 -10.44
CA GLY A 219 6.10 6.93 -11.51
C GLY A 219 6.73 6.83 -12.89
N THR A 220 6.15 7.58 -13.83
CA THR A 220 6.60 7.78 -15.21
C THR A 220 6.21 9.19 -15.68
N PHE A 221 6.88 9.72 -16.70
CA PHE A 221 6.57 11.04 -17.27
C PHE A 221 5.45 10.95 -18.29
N THR A 222 4.19 11.08 -17.86
CA THR A 222 3.02 10.90 -18.75
C THR A 222 2.79 12.07 -19.71
N ARG A 223 3.50 13.21 -19.51
CA ARG A 223 3.59 14.29 -20.51
C ARG A 223 4.59 13.94 -21.64
N LYS A 224 5.58 13.09 -21.37
CA LYS A 224 6.61 12.62 -22.35
C LYS A 224 6.13 11.38 -23.11
N ILE A 225 5.68 10.36 -22.39
CA ILE A 225 5.13 9.12 -22.96
C ILE A 225 3.63 9.33 -23.17
N LYS A 226 3.15 9.21 -24.42
CA LYS A 226 1.75 9.39 -24.80
C LYS A 226 1.28 8.23 -25.68
N PRO A 227 0.00 7.83 -25.63
CA PRO A 227 -0.57 6.90 -26.59
C PRO A 227 -0.40 7.43 -28.03
N PRO A 228 0.08 6.61 -28.97
CA PRO A 228 0.25 7.04 -30.35
C PRO A 228 -1.10 7.23 -31.05
N THR A 229 -1.16 8.18 -31.97
CA THR A 229 -2.15 8.14 -33.04
C THR A 229 -1.86 6.98 -34.01
N ASP A 230 -2.87 6.51 -34.75
CA ASP A 230 -2.69 5.48 -35.78
C ASP A 230 -1.63 5.85 -36.84
N ALA A 231 -1.43 7.15 -37.10
CA ALA A 231 -0.42 7.65 -38.02
C ALA A 231 1.00 7.47 -37.45
N GLU A 232 1.24 7.93 -36.22
CA GLU A 232 2.53 7.75 -35.53
C GLU A 232 2.87 6.27 -35.32
N LYS A 233 1.87 5.44 -35.02
CA LYS A 233 2.06 3.99 -34.87
C LYS A 233 2.49 3.34 -36.19
N ARG A 234 1.89 3.73 -37.32
CA ARG A 234 2.34 3.26 -38.65
C ARG A 234 3.76 3.74 -38.98
N GLU A 235 4.08 5.00 -38.67
CA GLU A 235 5.42 5.56 -38.88
C GLU A 235 6.49 4.82 -38.07
N ALA A 236 6.26 4.62 -36.77
CA ALA A 236 7.16 3.89 -35.88
C ALA A 236 7.38 2.44 -36.34
N ARG A 237 6.33 1.76 -36.83
CA ARG A 237 6.46 0.41 -37.41
C ARG A 237 7.32 0.41 -38.68
N GLY A 238 7.14 1.40 -39.55
CA GLY A 238 7.93 1.56 -40.78
C GLY A 238 9.42 1.84 -40.51
N GLN A 239 9.74 2.55 -39.43
CA GLN A 239 11.13 2.77 -38.99
C GLN A 239 11.84 1.46 -38.61
N PHE A 240 11.10 0.46 -38.13
CA PHE A 240 11.65 -0.83 -37.69
C PHE A 240 11.40 -2.01 -38.65
N GLY A 241 10.62 -1.85 -39.72
CA GLY A 241 10.21 -2.95 -40.58
C GLY A 241 9.40 -4.02 -39.82
N VAL A 242 8.32 -3.59 -39.15
CA VAL A 242 7.43 -4.45 -38.32
C VAL A 242 5.93 -4.20 -38.60
N GLU A 243 5.61 -3.84 -39.83
CA GLU A 243 4.24 -3.53 -40.28
C GLU A 243 3.31 -4.75 -40.30
N ASP A 244 3.83 -5.92 -40.67
CA ASP A 244 3.02 -7.11 -41.03
C ASP A 244 2.60 -8.01 -39.84
N LYS A 245 3.07 -7.74 -38.62
CA LYS A 245 2.85 -8.61 -37.45
C LYS A 245 2.47 -7.82 -36.20
N PRO A 246 1.58 -8.33 -35.34
CA PRO A 246 1.41 -7.81 -33.98
C PRO A 246 2.74 -7.78 -33.22
N VAL A 247 3.01 -6.68 -32.52
CA VAL A 247 4.26 -6.46 -31.77
C VAL A 247 3.97 -6.52 -30.27
N ALA A 248 4.63 -7.45 -29.58
CA ALA A 248 4.63 -7.60 -28.13
C ALA A 248 5.96 -7.10 -27.56
N PHE A 249 5.94 -6.14 -26.63
CA PHE A 249 7.17 -5.52 -26.10
C PHE A 249 7.42 -5.86 -24.63
N PHE A 250 8.68 -6.13 -24.32
CA PHE A 250 9.23 -6.26 -22.98
C PHE A 250 10.50 -5.42 -22.85
N LEU A 251 10.66 -4.74 -21.72
CA LEU A 251 11.81 -3.88 -21.42
C LEU A 251 12.55 -4.44 -20.18
N GLY A 252 13.87 -4.39 -20.16
CA GLY A 252 14.64 -4.82 -18.99
C GLY A 252 16.09 -4.35 -18.94
N SER A 253 16.59 -4.17 -17.72
CA SER A 253 18.02 -4.11 -17.42
C SER A 253 18.61 -5.52 -17.32
N ASN A 254 19.94 -5.65 -17.39
CA ASN A 254 20.64 -6.91 -17.13
C ASN A 254 20.62 -7.24 -15.62
N TYR A 255 19.49 -7.80 -15.17
CA TYR A 255 19.22 -8.18 -13.79
C TYR A 255 18.50 -9.54 -13.81
N GLY A 256 18.87 -10.47 -12.92
CA GLY A 256 18.46 -11.88 -12.98
C GLY A 256 16.97 -12.11 -13.30
N PRO A 257 16.02 -11.55 -12.51
CA PRO A 257 14.59 -11.63 -12.78
C PRO A 257 14.11 -11.08 -14.14
N ASN A 258 14.79 -10.05 -14.70
CA ASN A 258 14.49 -9.59 -16.06
C ASN A 258 15.00 -10.60 -17.11
N VAL A 259 16.18 -11.20 -16.89
CA VAL A 259 16.76 -12.21 -17.80
C VAL A 259 15.92 -13.49 -17.80
N GLU A 260 15.40 -13.89 -16.64
CA GLU A 260 14.42 -14.98 -16.52
C GLU A 260 13.14 -14.70 -17.33
N ALA A 261 12.54 -13.51 -17.17
CA ALA A 261 11.38 -13.09 -17.94
C ALA A 261 11.67 -13.05 -19.46
N ALA A 262 12.84 -12.57 -19.86
CA ALA A 262 13.29 -12.54 -21.26
C ALA A 262 13.49 -13.96 -21.84
N ARG A 263 14.01 -14.90 -21.04
CA ARG A 263 14.10 -16.32 -21.41
C ARG A 263 12.74 -16.95 -21.56
N PHE A 264 11.80 -16.72 -20.62
CA PHE A 264 10.42 -17.21 -20.77
C PHE A 264 9.73 -16.67 -22.05
N ILE A 265 9.99 -15.42 -22.44
CA ILE A 265 9.52 -14.87 -23.72
C ILE A 265 10.10 -15.66 -24.91
N ALA A 266 11.41 -15.92 -24.92
CA ALA A 266 12.08 -16.62 -26.01
C ALA A 266 11.77 -18.13 -26.06
N ASP A 267 11.78 -18.81 -24.92
CA ASP A 267 11.71 -20.26 -24.82
C ASP A 267 10.26 -20.79 -24.82
N ALA A 268 9.29 -19.99 -24.37
CA ALA A 268 7.89 -20.40 -24.23
C ALA A 268 6.88 -19.54 -25.03
N LEU A 269 6.90 -18.20 -24.88
CA LEU A 269 5.86 -17.35 -25.50
C LEU A 269 6.01 -17.24 -27.03
N ALA A 270 7.23 -16.98 -27.52
CA ALA A 270 7.47 -16.81 -28.94
C ALA A 270 7.18 -18.08 -29.77
N PRO A 271 7.58 -19.30 -29.35
CA PRO A 271 7.19 -20.54 -30.02
C PRO A 271 5.67 -20.80 -29.99
N ALA A 272 4.99 -20.43 -28.90
CA ALA A 272 3.53 -20.59 -28.78
C ALA A 272 2.72 -19.60 -29.64
N LEU A 273 3.32 -18.45 -30.00
CA LEU A 273 2.67 -17.36 -30.72
C LEU A 273 3.50 -16.92 -31.96
N PRO A 274 3.70 -17.80 -32.96
CA PRO A 274 4.62 -17.56 -34.10
C PRO A 274 4.23 -16.37 -35.01
N ASN A 275 2.97 -15.93 -34.93
CA ASN A 275 2.46 -14.78 -35.67
C ASN A 275 2.74 -13.43 -34.97
N VAL A 276 3.12 -13.44 -33.68
CA VAL A 276 3.48 -12.25 -32.90
C VAL A 276 4.99 -12.06 -32.95
N LEU A 277 5.45 -10.83 -33.18
CA LEU A 277 6.84 -10.44 -33.01
C LEU A 277 7.06 -10.00 -31.56
N PHE A 278 7.94 -10.69 -30.84
CA PHE A 278 8.36 -10.30 -29.49
C PHE A 278 9.61 -9.43 -29.57
N VAL A 279 9.55 -8.25 -28.97
CA VAL A 279 10.68 -7.31 -28.92
C VAL A 279 11.17 -7.22 -27.49
N ILE A 280 12.44 -7.57 -27.28
CA ILE A 280 13.12 -7.58 -25.99
C ILE A 280 14.09 -6.39 -25.97
N GLY A 281 13.70 -5.34 -25.25
CA GLY A 281 14.38 -4.07 -25.19
C GLY A 281 15.27 -3.88 -23.96
N GLY A 282 16.38 -3.16 -24.12
CA GLY A 282 17.28 -2.79 -23.03
C GLY A 282 18.43 -3.77 -22.79
N GLY A 283 19.22 -3.51 -21.74
CA GLY A 283 20.40 -4.32 -21.39
C GLY A 283 20.09 -5.77 -20.97
N VAL A 284 18.82 -6.14 -20.79
CA VAL A 284 18.44 -7.56 -20.60
C VAL A 284 18.86 -8.45 -21.77
N GLY A 285 19.03 -7.88 -22.96
CA GLY A 285 19.55 -8.58 -24.15
C GLY A 285 20.93 -9.22 -23.93
N ASP A 286 21.80 -8.58 -23.14
CA ASP A 286 23.13 -9.08 -22.78
C ASP A 286 23.03 -10.48 -22.09
N GLY A 287 21.96 -10.73 -21.34
CA GLY A 287 21.68 -12.03 -20.69
C GLY A 287 21.19 -13.14 -21.63
N LEU A 288 20.97 -12.83 -22.90
CA LEU A 288 20.51 -13.74 -23.96
C LEU A 288 21.58 -14.05 -25.03
N GLU A 289 22.78 -13.48 -24.97
CA GLU A 289 23.82 -13.62 -26.01
C GLU A 289 24.16 -15.07 -26.38
N ASN A 290 24.02 -16.00 -25.43
CA ASN A 290 24.29 -17.43 -25.60
C ASN A 290 23.01 -18.30 -25.74
N ALA A 291 21.83 -17.68 -25.90
CA ALA A 291 20.55 -18.38 -26.02
C ALA A 291 20.10 -18.50 -27.48
N HIS A 292 19.40 -19.60 -27.82
CA HIS A 292 18.76 -19.71 -29.12
C HIS A 292 17.56 -18.76 -29.20
N THR A 293 17.65 -17.74 -30.04
CA THR A 293 16.58 -16.74 -30.21
C THR A 293 15.66 -17.16 -31.37
N PRO A 294 14.35 -17.39 -31.14
CA PRO A 294 13.41 -17.74 -32.21
C PRO A 294 13.29 -16.67 -33.29
N ALA A 295 12.89 -17.08 -34.50
CA ALA A 295 12.75 -16.19 -35.66
C ALA A 295 11.70 -15.06 -35.50
N ASN A 296 10.83 -15.15 -34.50
CA ASN A 296 9.86 -14.11 -34.12
C ASN A 296 10.22 -13.39 -32.80
N VAL A 297 11.49 -13.42 -32.38
CA VAL A 297 12.05 -12.60 -31.31
C VAL A 297 13.08 -11.62 -31.89
N ARG A 298 13.05 -10.37 -31.42
CA ARG A 298 14.03 -9.32 -31.76
C ARG A 298 14.59 -8.72 -30.48
N VAL A 299 15.89 -8.89 -30.26
CA VAL A 299 16.62 -8.24 -29.15
C VAL A 299 17.20 -6.93 -29.68
N THR A 300 16.98 -5.82 -28.98
CA THR A 300 17.44 -4.49 -29.44
C THR A 300 18.78 -4.04 -28.84
N GLY A 301 19.19 -4.63 -27.72
CA GLY A 301 20.22 -4.06 -26.86
C GLY A 301 19.73 -2.81 -26.11
N ARG A 302 20.66 -2.06 -25.53
CA ARG A 302 20.35 -0.80 -24.82
C ARG A 302 19.72 0.23 -25.76
N LEU A 303 18.58 0.79 -25.35
CA LEU A 303 17.83 1.79 -26.09
C LEU A 303 18.14 3.20 -25.57
N SER A 304 18.22 4.17 -26.47
CA SER A 304 18.04 5.58 -26.12
C SER A 304 16.57 5.90 -25.82
N ASP A 305 16.32 7.03 -25.13
CA ASP A 305 14.97 7.54 -24.88
C ASP A 305 14.12 7.67 -26.16
N ALA A 306 14.74 8.09 -27.27
CA ALA A 306 14.05 8.23 -28.55
C ALA A 306 13.61 6.87 -29.10
N GLU A 307 14.49 5.86 -29.06
CA GLU A 307 14.18 4.51 -29.54
C GLU A 307 13.17 3.81 -28.63
N LEU A 308 13.25 3.99 -27.31
CA LEU A 308 12.25 3.50 -26.36
C LEU A 308 10.85 4.06 -26.69
N LEU A 309 10.74 5.38 -26.92
CA LEU A 309 9.49 6.00 -27.32
C LEU A 309 8.96 5.42 -28.64
N GLN A 310 9.80 5.18 -29.65
CA GLN A 310 9.35 4.56 -30.90
C GLN A 310 8.90 3.10 -30.72
N TRP A 311 9.60 2.31 -29.88
CA TRP A 311 9.16 0.94 -29.58
C TRP A 311 7.84 0.89 -28.83
N LEU A 312 7.61 1.78 -27.87
CA LEU A 312 6.31 1.94 -27.21
C LEU A 312 5.20 2.28 -28.23
N LYS A 313 5.46 3.20 -29.17
CA LYS A 313 4.50 3.57 -30.24
C LYS A 313 4.22 2.44 -31.24
N ALA A 314 5.23 1.67 -31.62
CA ALA A 314 5.10 0.58 -32.59
C ALA A 314 4.31 -0.63 -32.04
N SER A 315 4.27 -0.79 -30.71
CA SER A 315 3.74 -1.98 -30.03
C SER A 315 2.21 -2.08 -30.02
N ASP A 316 1.69 -3.30 -29.98
CA ASP A 316 0.25 -3.60 -29.81
C ASP A 316 -0.10 -4.11 -28.42
N ILE A 317 0.86 -4.71 -27.72
CA ILE A 317 0.70 -5.24 -26.37
C ILE A 317 2.03 -5.16 -25.63
N ALA A 318 1.98 -4.90 -24.33
CA ALA A 318 3.13 -5.05 -23.44
C ALA A 318 3.02 -6.37 -22.67
N VAL A 319 4.14 -7.07 -22.52
CA VAL A 319 4.24 -8.31 -21.74
C VAL A 319 5.26 -8.14 -20.63
N ASN A 320 4.91 -8.53 -19.40
CA ASN A 320 5.81 -8.48 -18.25
C ASN A 320 5.76 -9.78 -17.41
N PRO A 321 6.31 -10.90 -17.92
CA PRO A 321 6.28 -12.21 -17.24
C PRO A 321 7.37 -12.31 -16.16
N MET A 322 7.26 -11.54 -15.09
CA MET A 322 8.22 -11.54 -13.99
C MET A 322 7.91 -12.65 -12.99
N PHE A 323 8.85 -13.52 -12.64
CA PHE A 323 8.62 -14.58 -11.65
C PHE A 323 9.31 -14.34 -10.31
N GLY A 324 10.22 -13.36 -10.22
CA GLY A 324 10.87 -12.94 -8.97
C GLY A 324 11.29 -11.46 -8.89
N GLY A 325 12.26 -11.19 -8.02
CA GLY A 325 12.81 -9.85 -7.73
C GLY A 325 12.02 -9.03 -6.70
N SER A 326 12.57 -7.88 -6.31
CA SER A 326 12.00 -6.94 -5.32
C SER A 326 11.56 -5.60 -5.96
N GLY A 327 10.83 -4.76 -5.20
CA GLY A 327 10.40 -3.41 -5.60
C GLY A 327 9.40 -3.33 -6.77
N THR A 328 8.85 -2.15 -7.06
CA THR A 328 7.88 -1.94 -8.15
C THR A 328 8.50 -2.17 -9.53
N ASN A 329 7.76 -2.78 -10.45
CA ASN A 329 8.26 -3.04 -11.81
C ASN A 329 8.07 -1.82 -12.73
N ILE A 330 8.92 -0.79 -12.59
CA ILE A 330 8.76 0.57 -13.17
C ILE A 330 8.39 0.59 -14.68
N LYS A 331 8.89 -0.35 -15.49
CA LYS A 331 8.51 -0.48 -16.92
C LYS A 331 6.99 -0.60 -17.16
N MET A 332 6.25 -1.16 -16.21
CA MET A 332 4.79 -1.25 -16.24
C MET A 332 4.16 0.13 -16.34
N LEU A 333 4.75 1.11 -15.65
CA LEU A 333 4.27 2.50 -15.63
C LEU A 333 4.46 3.13 -17.02
N ASP A 334 5.62 2.93 -17.65
CA ASP A 334 5.85 3.36 -19.05
C ASP A 334 4.88 2.70 -20.03
N PHE A 335 4.59 1.41 -19.88
CA PHE A 335 3.56 0.71 -20.68
C PHE A 335 2.16 1.29 -20.45
N MET A 336 1.83 1.62 -19.20
CA MET A 336 0.56 2.25 -18.84
C MET A 336 0.45 3.67 -19.41
N ALA A 337 1.49 4.50 -19.33
CA ALA A 337 1.53 5.83 -19.92
C ALA A 337 1.48 5.79 -21.46
N ALA A 338 2.07 4.78 -22.09
CA ALA A 338 1.95 4.53 -23.53
C ALA A 338 0.55 4.08 -23.95
N GLY A 339 -0.36 3.78 -23.00
CA GLY A 339 -1.70 3.28 -23.30
C GLY A 339 -1.66 1.91 -23.99
N LEU A 340 -0.69 1.06 -23.66
CA LEU A 340 -0.67 -0.31 -24.16
C LEU A 340 -1.59 -1.19 -23.30
N PRO A 341 -2.30 -2.18 -23.88
CA PRO A 341 -2.84 -3.27 -23.09
C PRO A 341 -1.66 -4.10 -22.55
N ILE A 342 -1.76 -4.54 -21.29
CA ILE A 342 -0.66 -5.21 -20.58
C ILE A 342 -1.09 -6.58 -20.08
N VAL A 343 -0.26 -7.59 -20.32
CA VAL A 343 -0.33 -8.91 -19.65
C VAL A 343 0.92 -9.09 -18.79
N THR A 344 0.71 -9.40 -17.51
CA THR A 344 1.77 -9.50 -16.49
C THR A 344 1.48 -10.67 -15.55
N THR A 345 2.45 -11.05 -14.75
CA THR A 345 2.24 -11.93 -13.58
C THR A 345 1.80 -11.10 -12.36
N ALA A 346 1.33 -11.76 -11.29
CA ALA A 346 1.08 -11.09 -10.01
C ALA A 346 2.35 -10.42 -9.46
N ILE A 347 3.49 -11.11 -9.56
CA ILE A 347 4.81 -10.63 -9.19
C ILE A 347 5.25 -9.41 -10.02
N GLY A 348 4.87 -9.33 -11.31
CA GLY A 348 5.13 -8.16 -12.17
C GLY A 348 4.19 -6.98 -11.93
N ALA A 349 3.03 -7.21 -11.30
CA ALA A 349 2.03 -6.20 -10.94
C ALA A 349 2.19 -5.64 -9.51
N ARG A 350 3.08 -6.20 -8.68
CA ARG A 350 3.25 -5.83 -7.27
C ARG A 350 3.55 -4.33 -7.09
N GLY A 351 2.93 -3.73 -6.07
CA GLY A 351 3.07 -2.30 -5.78
C GLY A 351 2.46 -1.37 -6.84
N ILE A 352 1.49 -1.84 -7.63
CA ILE A 352 0.73 -1.04 -8.60
C ILE A 352 -0.78 -1.23 -8.32
N ASP A 353 -1.31 -0.41 -7.42
CA ASP A 353 -2.74 -0.32 -7.13
C ASP A 353 -3.48 0.40 -8.26
N THR A 354 -4.71 -0.03 -8.56
CA THR A 354 -5.49 0.53 -9.68
C THR A 354 -6.98 0.62 -9.38
N SER A 355 -7.60 1.78 -9.60
CA SER A 355 -9.05 1.99 -9.49
C SER A 355 -9.87 1.45 -10.67
N GLU A 356 -9.20 0.97 -11.72
CA GLU A 356 -9.79 0.52 -12.99
C GLU A 356 -8.91 -0.60 -13.54
N ARG A 357 -9.47 -1.52 -14.35
CA ARG A 357 -8.72 -2.64 -14.94
C ARG A 357 -7.68 -2.14 -15.96
N ALA A 358 -6.44 -1.97 -15.53
CA ALA A 358 -5.32 -1.50 -16.35
C ALA A 358 -4.49 -2.62 -17.00
N PHE A 359 -4.46 -3.81 -16.41
CA PHE A 359 -3.67 -4.95 -16.88
C PHE A 359 -4.37 -6.28 -16.58
N VAL A 360 -3.87 -7.37 -17.17
CA VAL A 360 -4.35 -8.73 -16.90
C VAL A 360 -3.24 -9.53 -16.22
N ILE A 361 -3.54 -10.08 -15.04
CA ILE A 361 -2.67 -11.03 -14.35
C ILE A 361 -2.85 -12.42 -14.99
N ALA A 362 -1.75 -13.05 -15.38
CA ALA A 362 -1.70 -14.39 -15.94
C ALA A 362 -0.63 -15.24 -15.23
N GLN A 363 -0.90 -16.55 -15.14
CA GLN A 363 0.07 -17.55 -14.69
C GLN A 363 0.91 -18.02 -15.89
N ALA A 364 2.07 -18.63 -15.65
CA ALA A 364 3.01 -19.04 -16.71
C ALA A 364 2.33 -19.94 -17.76
N GLU A 365 1.51 -20.89 -17.32
CA GLU A 365 0.81 -21.88 -18.15
C GLU A 365 -0.30 -21.24 -19.01
N THR A 366 -0.83 -20.09 -18.56
CA THR A 366 -1.94 -19.40 -19.24
C THR A 366 -1.49 -18.18 -20.03
N PHE A 367 -0.26 -17.71 -19.83
CA PHE A 367 0.24 -16.43 -20.32
C PHE A 367 0.10 -16.24 -21.84
N ALA A 368 0.54 -17.22 -22.65
CA ALA A 368 0.42 -17.16 -24.11
C ALA A 368 -1.05 -17.09 -24.58
N ARG A 369 -1.95 -17.83 -23.93
CA ARG A 369 -3.39 -17.77 -24.21
C ARG A 369 -3.97 -16.41 -23.83
N THR A 370 -3.57 -15.83 -22.70
CA THR A 370 -4.01 -14.49 -22.29
C THR A 370 -3.55 -13.42 -23.27
N VAL A 371 -2.29 -13.46 -23.73
CA VAL A 371 -1.76 -12.58 -24.79
C VAL A 371 -2.56 -12.71 -26.08
N SER A 372 -2.85 -13.94 -26.52
CA SER A 372 -3.67 -14.21 -27.71
C SER A 372 -5.10 -13.67 -27.58
N ASN A 373 -5.73 -13.86 -26.41
CA ASN A 373 -7.10 -13.38 -26.15
C ASN A 373 -7.18 -11.85 -26.18
N VAL A 374 -6.22 -11.16 -25.54
CA VAL A 374 -6.18 -9.68 -25.52
C VAL A 374 -5.93 -9.13 -26.93
N LEU A 375 -4.98 -9.69 -27.69
CA LEU A 375 -4.74 -9.30 -29.08
C LEU A 375 -5.94 -9.59 -30.02
N GLY A 376 -6.65 -10.69 -29.79
CA GLY A 376 -7.83 -11.08 -30.56
C GLY A 376 -9.11 -10.30 -30.22
N ASN A 377 -9.15 -9.60 -29.08
CA ASN A 377 -10.33 -8.89 -28.60
C ASN A 377 -10.09 -7.37 -28.58
N ALA A 378 -10.32 -6.72 -29.72
CA ALA A 378 -10.12 -5.28 -29.88
C ALA A 378 -10.84 -4.41 -28.83
N LYS A 379 -12.02 -4.84 -28.34
CA LYS A 379 -12.77 -4.12 -27.30
C LYS A 379 -12.05 -4.20 -25.95
N GLU A 380 -11.64 -5.40 -25.53
CA GLU A 380 -10.92 -5.59 -24.26
C GLU A 380 -9.54 -4.95 -24.30
N SER A 381 -8.82 -5.06 -25.43
CA SER A 381 -7.55 -4.37 -25.68
C SER A 381 -7.71 -2.85 -25.51
N ALA A 382 -8.71 -2.22 -26.15
CA ALA A 382 -8.97 -0.79 -26.00
C ALA A 382 -9.38 -0.39 -24.57
N GLN A 383 -10.13 -1.23 -23.86
CA GLN A 383 -10.52 -0.99 -22.47
C GLN A 383 -9.31 -1.06 -21.52
N LEU A 384 -8.44 -2.07 -21.69
CA LEU A 384 -7.19 -2.19 -20.92
C LEU A 384 -6.25 -1.02 -21.20
N ALA A 385 -6.05 -0.66 -22.47
CA ALA A 385 -5.24 0.49 -22.89
C ALA A 385 -5.72 1.81 -22.25
N ALA A 386 -7.03 2.08 -22.30
CA ALA A 386 -7.63 3.27 -21.70
C ALA A 386 -7.52 3.28 -20.17
N GLY A 387 -7.77 2.13 -19.52
CA GLY A 387 -7.58 1.96 -18.08
C GLY A 387 -6.13 2.20 -17.69
N ALA A 388 -5.17 1.58 -18.37
CA ALA A 388 -3.75 1.73 -18.14
C ALA A 388 -3.31 3.21 -18.21
N ARG A 389 -3.72 3.92 -19.27
CA ARG A 389 -3.43 5.36 -19.41
C ARG A 389 -4.07 6.20 -18.29
N SER A 390 -5.34 5.94 -17.98
CA SER A 390 -6.09 6.62 -16.91
C SER A 390 -5.41 6.46 -15.54
N GLN A 391 -4.95 5.25 -15.21
CA GLN A 391 -4.26 4.97 -13.95
C GLN A 391 -2.87 5.62 -13.91
N ALA A 392 -2.11 5.59 -15.02
CA ALA A 392 -0.83 6.29 -15.12
C ALA A 392 -1.00 7.80 -14.89
N ASP A 393 -1.91 8.45 -15.60
CA ASP A 393 -2.15 9.89 -15.48
C ASP A 393 -2.65 10.31 -14.09
N ARG A 394 -3.42 9.47 -13.38
CA ARG A 394 -4.03 9.82 -12.09
C ARG A 394 -3.12 9.54 -10.89
N PHE A 395 -2.34 8.46 -10.92
CA PHE A 395 -1.63 7.95 -9.75
C PHE A 395 -0.12 7.80 -9.93
N TYR A 396 0.36 7.60 -11.16
CA TYR A 396 1.76 7.26 -11.45
C TYR A 396 2.48 8.28 -12.35
N SER A 397 1.92 9.48 -12.54
CA SER A 397 2.57 10.60 -13.21
C SER A 397 3.61 11.21 -12.27
N TRP A 398 4.88 11.19 -12.67
CA TRP A 398 5.95 11.86 -11.93
C TRP A 398 5.66 13.33 -11.71
N GLU A 399 5.10 13.99 -12.72
CA GLU A 399 4.72 15.41 -12.66
C GLU A 399 3.78 15.66 -11.46
N ARG A 400 2.76 14.82 -11.28
CA ARG A 400 1.83 14.92 -10.13
C ARG A 400 2.43 14.44 -8.81
N ILE A 401 3.24 13.39 -8.82
CA ILE A 401 3.88 12.85 -7.61
C ILE A 401 4.88 13.87 -7.03
N SER A 402 5.65 14.53 -7.89
CA SER A 402 6.60 15.60 -7.51
C SER A 402 5.86 16.80 -6.90
N ASP A 403 4.74 17.23 -7.49
CA ASP A 403 3.93 18.33 -6.96
C ASP A 403 3.30 18.01 -5.59
N TYR A 404 2.81 16.79 -5.42
CA TYR A 404 2.33 16.29 -4.14
C TYR A 404 3.44 16.21 -3.08
N LEU A 405 4.62 15.69 -3.44
CA LEU A 405 5.78 15.61 -2.54
C LEU A 405 6.25 17.02 -2.13
N GLY A 406 6.38 17.96 -3.06
CA GLY A 406 6.72 19.35 -2.73
C GLY A 406 5.72 19.97 -1.75
N THR A 407 4.42 19.80 -1.99
CA THR A 407 3.36 20.26 -1.08
C THR A 407 3.51 19.67 0.33
N MET A 408 3.82 18.37 0.42
CA MET A 408 4.09 17.68 1.68
C MET A 408 5.32 18.26 2.40
N LEU A 409 6.46 18.37 1.71
CA LEU A 409 7.72 18.86 2.28
C LEU A 409 7.58 20.29 2.82
N SER A 410 6.93 21.19 2.08
CA SER A 410 6.61 22.54 2.57
C SER A 410 5.82 22.51 3.88
N ARG A 411 4.71 21.77 3.92
CA ARG A 411 3.79 21.74 5.09
C ARG A 411 4.45 21.24 6.37
N TRP A 412 5.38 20.29 6.25
CA TRP A 412 6.16 19.76 7.37
C TRP A 412 7.32 20.68 7.76
N ALA A 413 8.06 21.22 6.78
CA ALA A 413 9.16 22.13 7.02
C ALA A 413 8.70 23.47 7.63
N GLU A 414 7.53 23.99 7.25
CA GLU A 414 6.95 25.20 7.84
C GLU A 414 6.67 25.05 9.34
N ILE A 415 6.05 23.94 9.77
CA ILE A 415 5.84 23.65 11.21
C ILE A 415 7.18 23.52 11.92
N ARG A 416 8.15 22.82 11.31
CA ARG A 416 9.46 22.58 11.91
C ARG A 416 10.26 23.87 12.09
N LYS A 417 10.36 24.70 11.06
CA LYS A 417 10.95 26.06 11.12
C LYS A 417 10.27 26.94 12.18
N ALA A 418 8.96 26.82 12.34
CA ALA A 418 8.18 27.57 13.31
C ALA A 418 8.29 27.04 14.76
N GLY A 419 8.93 25.88 14.97
CA GLY A 419 8.99 25.22 16.28
C GLY A 419 7.62 24.80 16.83
N LYS A 420 6.61 24.66 15.95
CA LYS A 420 5.24 24.31 16.33
C LYS A 420 5.10 22.79 16.49
N GLN A 421 4.12 22.37 17.29
CA GLN A 421 3.65 21.00 17.26
C GLN A 421 2.62 20.83 16.12
N PRO A 422 2.48 19.62 15.55
CA PRO A 422 1.33 19.30 14.70
C PRO A 422 0.02 19.39 15.49
N PRO A 423 -1.11 19.75 14.85
CA PRO A 423 -2.39 19.89 15.53
C PRO A 423 -2.91 18.54 16.06
N PHE A 424 -3.93 18.55 16.92
CA PHE A 424 -4.60 17.30 17.29
C PHE A 424 -5.39 16.71 16.11
N PHE A 425 -6.18 17.53 15.40
CA PHE A 425 -6.99 17.08 14.27
C PHE A 425 -6.55 17.68 12.92
N SER A 426 -6.69 16.89 11.86
CA SER A 426 -6.82 17.39 10.48
C SER A 426 -8.21 17.04 9.95
N VAL A 427 -9.04 18.04 9.68
CA VAL A 427 -10.36 17.86 9.05
C VAL A 427 -10.17 17.80 7.54
N VAL A 428 -10.51 16.69 6.90
CA VAL A 428 -10.34 16.47 5.45
C VAL A 428 -11.70 16.53 4.76
N VAL A 429 -11.83 17.47 3.81
CA VAL A 429 -13.08 17.76 3.10
C VAL A 429 -12.87 17.63 1.58
N PRO A 430 -13.48 16.63 0.91
CA PRO A 430 -13.53 16.57 -0.54
C PRO A 430 -14.64 17.49 -1.07
N THR A 431 -14.39 18.23 -2.16
CA THR A 431 -15.46 18.95 -2.88
C THR A 431 -15.37 18.85 -4.39
N TYR A 432 -16.52 18.93 -5.06
CA TYR A 432 -16.65 18.94 -6.51
C TYR A 432 -17.94 19.67 -6.94
N GLU A 433 -17.78 20.80 -7.63
CA GLU A 433 -18.84 21.67 -8.18
C GLU A 433 -19.90 22.07 -7.13
N ARG A 434 -19.48 22.26 -5.87
CA ARG A 434 -20.35 22.48 -4.69
C ARG A 434 -19.86 23.61 -3.75
N HIS A 435 -19.21 24.64 -4.31
CA HIS A 435 -18.61 25.75 -3.55
C HIS A 435 -19.55 26.46 -2.57
N GLU A 436 -20.86 26.57 -2.85
CA GLU A 436 -21.83 27.18 -1.92
C GLU A 436 -22.04 26.33 -0.64
N LEU A 437 -22.04 25.01 -0.79
CA LEU A 437 -22.17 24.06 0.31
C LEU A 437 -20.87 24.04 1.14
N LEU A 438 -19.71 23.98 0.47
CA LEU A 438 -18.41 24.11 1.14
C LEU A 438 -18.30 25.40 1.96
N SER A 439 -18.77 26.52 1.41
CA SER A 439 -18.81 27.81 2.11
C SER A 439 -19.74 27.77 3.33
N THR A 440 -20.78 26.94 3.29
CA THR A 440 -21.69 26.70 4.42
C THR A 440 -21.01 25.85 5.49
N LEU A 441 -20.45 24.69 5.15
CA LEU A 441 -19.67 23.83 6.06
C LEU A 441 -18.58 24.60 6.82
N VAL A 442 -17.82 25.43 6.12
CA VAL A 442 -16.71 26.19 6.72
C VAL A 442 -17.19 27.16 7.82
N ASN A 443 -18.42 27.69 7.73
CA ASN A 443 -19.02 28.48 8.81
C ASN A 443 -19.41 27.65 10.05
N PHE A 444 -19.52 26.32 9.94
CA PHE A 444 -19.69 25.41 11.09
C PHE A 444 -18.34 24.97 11.67
N LEU A 445 -17.32 24.78 10.82
CA LEU A 445 -15.95 24.53 11.26
C LEU A 445 -15.37 25.73 12.04
N ASP A 446 -15.66 26.97 11.62
CA ASP A 446 -15.20 28.18 12.32
C ASP A 446 -15.80 28.33 13.74
N LYS A 447 -16.95 27.67 14.00
CA LYS A 447 -17.65 27.67 15.30
C LYS A 447 -17.19 26.59 16.27
N GLN A 448 -16.34 25.64 15.86
CA GLN A 448 -15.88 24.54 16.73
C GLN A 448 -15.30 25.06 18.06
N LYS A 449 -15.64 24.42 19.19
CA LYS A 449 -15.08 24.81 20.50
C LYS A 449 -13.67 24.30 20.72
N TRP A 450 -13.35 23.12 20.18
CA TRP A 450 -11.97 22.67 20.09
C TRP A 450 -11.23 23.48 19.00
N ARG A 451 -10.02 23.96 19.29
CA ARG A 451 -9.28 24.89 18.40
C ARG A 451 -7.92 24.38 17.92
N ASP A 452 -7.47 23.23 18.40
CA ASP A 452 -6.23 22.61 17.94
C ASP A 452 -6.51 21.68 16.76
N PHE A 453 -6.80 22.28 15.60
CA PHE A 453 -7.07 21.59 14.34
C PHE A 453 -6.65 22.40 13.11
N GLU A 454 -6.40 21.70 12.01
CA GLU A 454 -6.31 22.26 10.65
C GLU A 454 -7.46 21.73 9.77
N VAL A 455 -7.76 22.41 8.67
CA VAL A 455 -8.72 21.98 7.66
C VAL A 455 -8.00 21.83 6.31
N ILE A 456 -8.22 20.71 5.64
CA ILE A 456 -7.64 20.37 4.34
C ILE A 456 -8.79 20.17 3.34
N ILE A 457 -8.93 21.11 2.41
CA ILE A 457 -9.95 21.06 1.35
C ILE A 457 -9.29 20.56 0.07
N VAL A 458 -9.84 19.49 -0.51
CA VAL A 458 -9.43 19.00 -1.83
C VAL A 458 -10.55 19.26 -2.83
N ASP A 459 -10.39 20.31 -3.62
CA ASP A 459 -11.36 20.79 -4.61
C ASP A 459 -11.05 20.26 -6.01
N GLN A 460 -11.98 19.46 -6.53
CA GLN A 460 -11.88 18.81 -7.84
C GLN A 460 -12.65 19.56 -8.95
N SER A 461 -13.20 20.73 -8.64
CA SER A 461 -14.05 21.53 -9.53
C SER A 461 -13.26 22.14 -10.69
N ALA A 462 -13.94 22.52 -11.78
CA ALA A 462 -13.30 23.14 -12.94
C ALA A 462 -12.66 24.51 -12.66
N SER A 463 -13.14 25.22 -11.65
CA SER A 463 -12.58 26.49 -11.16
C SER A 463 -12.29 26.38 -9.66
N PRO A 464 -11.30 27.11 -9.12
CA PRO A 464 -10.99 27.06 -7.70
C PRO A 464 -12.03 27.81 -6.85
N TRP A 465 -12.28 27.31 -5.65
CA TRP A 465 -13.16 27.91 -4.64
C TRP A 465 -12.82 29.41 -4.41
N PRO A 466 -13.78 30.35 -4.52
CA PRO A 466 -13.51 31.78 -4.37
C PRO A 466 -13.01 32.18 -2.98
N ASP A 467 -13.40 31.43 -1.95
CA ASP A 467 -13.18 31.77 -0.55
C ASP A 467 -11.89 31.17 0.04
N ARG A 468 -11.12 30.42 -0.77
CA ARG A 468 -9.88 29.74 -0.36
C ARG A 468 -8.82 30.65 0.29
N ASP A 469 -8.82 31.94 -0.06
CA ASP A 469 -7.85 32.94 0.40
C ASP A 469 -8.39 33.77 1.60
N LYS A 470 -9.57 33.43 2.14
CA LYS A 470 -10.13 34.08 3.34
C LYS A 470 -9.39 33.64 4.60
N ALA A 471 -9.31 34.54 5.58
CA ALA A 471 -8.82 34.21 6.91
C ALA A 471 -9.93 33.54 7.72
N PHE A 472 -9.63 32.36 8.27
CA PHE A 472 -10.49 31.60 9.18
C PHE A 472 -9.84 31.50 10.57
N SER A 473 -10.59 31.03 11.56
CA SER A 473 -10.07 30.80 12.92
C SER A 473 -9.20 29.55 13.07
N PHE A 474 -9.01 28.78 11.99
CA PHE A 474 -8.20 27.56 11.89
C PHE A 474 -7.20 27.69 10.73
N ASP A 475 -6.17 26.83 10.72
CA ASP A 475 -5.23 26.73 9.59
C ASP A 475 -5.92 26.04 8.40
N LEU A 476 -6.08 26.74 7.28
CA LEU A 476 -6.68 26.21 6.05
C LEU A 476 -5.60 25.86 5.03
N HIS A 477 -5.58 24.60 4.61
CA HIS A 477 -4.86 24.16 3.43
C HIS A 477 -5.84 23.81 2.31
N TYR A 478 -5.87 24.64 1.27
CA TYR A 478 -6.70 24.45 0.09
C TYR A 478 -5.88 23.89 -1.07
N ILE A 479 -6.37 22.82 -1.69
CA ILE A 479 -5.78 22.14 -2.84
C ILE A 479 -6.79 22.15 -3.99
N HIS A 480 -6.44 22.75 -5.12
CA HIS A 480 -7.19 22.65 -6.37
C HIS A 480 -6.57 21.59 -7.27
N THR A 481 -7.37 20.70 -7.85
CA THR A 481 -6.86 19.61 -8.70
C THR A 481 -7.86 19.19 -9.78
N ASP A 482 -7.38 18.90 -10.99
CA ASP A 482 -8.18 18.28 -12.05
C ASP A 482 -8.43 16.77 -11.81
N ARG A 483 -7.72 16.16 -10.85
CA ARG A 483 -7.82 14.73 -10.54
C ARG A 483 -9.10 14.44 -9.77
N LYS A 484 -10.09 13.88 -10.46
CA LYS A 484 -11.41 13.51 -9.91
C LYS A 484 -11.42 12.16 -9.18
N GLY A 485 -12.27 12.08 -8.16
CA GLY A 485 -12.56 10.89 -7.36
C GLY A 485 -12.58 11.21 -5.86
N ALA A 486 -13.65 10.87 -5.16
CA ALA A 486 -13.80 11.17 -3.74
C ALA A 486 -12.86 10.33 -2.86
N VAL A 487 -12.58 9.07 -3.22
CA VAL A 487 -11.58 8.24 -2.55
C VAL A 487 -10.20 8.87 -2.71
N THR A 488 -9.86 9.27 -3.93
CA THR A 488 -8.63 9.99 -4.28
C THR A 488 -8.52 11.31 -3.51
N ALA A 489 -9.60 12.08 -3.39
CA ALA A 489 -9.61 13.34 -2.63
C ALA A 489 -9.30 13.10 -1.14
N ARG A 490 -10.01 12.17 -0.50
CA ARG A 490 -9.83 11.85 0.91
C ARG A 490 -8.42 11.30 1.19
N ASN A 491 -7.90 10.40 0.35
CA ASN A 491 -6.51 9.94 0.45
C ASN A 491 -5.49 11.07 0.23
N THR A 492 -5.75 12.02 -0.68
CA THR A 492 -4.86 13.19 -0.91
C THR A 492 -4.80 14.09 0.33
N GLY A 493 -5.97 14.43 0.90
CA GLY A 493 -6.04 15.28 2.08
C GLY A 493 -5.46 14.60 3.32
N ALA A 494 -5.77 13.32 3.52
CA ALA A 494 -5.24 12.51 4.62
C ALA A 494 -3.72 12.28 4.53
N GLY A 495 -3.17 12.15 3.32
CA GLY A 495 -1.72 12.05 3.11
C GLY A 495 -0.95 13.33 3.46
N LEU A 496 -1.60 14.50 3.30
CA LEU A 496 -1.08 15.83 3.66
C LEU A 496 -1.50 16.29 5.07
N ALA A 497 -2.22 15.44 5.81
CA ALA A 497 -2.58 15.68 7.21
C ALA A 497 -1.33 15.66 8.10
N ARG A 498 -1.30 16.61 9.03
CA ARG A 498 -0.30 16.72 10.10
C ARG A 498 -0.89 16.32 11.47
N GLY A 499 -2.21 16.26 11.56
CA GLY A 499 -2.94 15.95 12.79
C GLY A 499 -2.79 14.50 13.24
N LYS A 500 -2.84 14.29 14.56
CA LYS A 500 -2.82 12.96 15.18
C LYS A 500 -4.05 12.12 14.85
N VAL A 501 -5.19 12.79 14.64
CA VAL A 501 -6.45 12.20 14.21
C VAL A 501 -6.91 12.91 12.94
N ILE A 502 -7.28 12.12 11.93
CA ILE A 502 -7.88 12.59 10.69
C ILE A 502 -9.40 12.50 10.85
N ALA A 503 -10.10 13.61 10.65
CA ALA A 503 -11.55 13.70 10.72
C ALA A 503 -12.11 13.92 9.31
N PHE A 504 -12.96 13.02 8.83
CA PHE A 504 -13.62 13.13 7.53
C PHE A 504 -15.03 13.68 7.71
N THR A 505 -15.39 14.64 6.85
CA THR A 505 -16.75 15.12 6.67
C THR A 505 -16.93 15.65 5.24
N ASP A 506 -18.16 15.67 4.74
CA ASP A 506 -18.46 16.04 3.35
C ASP A 506 -18.85 17.52 3.22
N ASP A 507 -18.68 18.09 2.02
CA ASP A 507 -18.87 19.53 1.75
C ASP A 507 -20.30 20.07 2.00
N ASP A 508 -21.28 19.20 2.20
CA ASP A 508 -22.67 19.48 2.54
C ASP A 508 -23.06 19.17 4.00
N CYS A 509 -22.11 18.76 4.85
CA CYS A 509 -22.36 18.50 6.26
C CYS A 509 -22.38 19.77 7.13
N GLU A 510 -23.15 19.71 8.22
CA GLU A 510 -23.25 20.74 9.26
C GLU A 510 -22.81 20.13 10.62
N PRO A 511 -21.52 20.14 10.97
CA PRO A 511 -21.02 19.61 12.25
C PRO A 511 -21.43 20.46 13.45
N ASP A 512 -21.78 19.81 14.56
CA ASP A 512 -22.09 20.47 15.83
C ASP A 512 -20.90 21.26 16.37
N GLU A 513 -21.13 22.35 17.11
CA GLU A 513 -20.05 23.18 17.69
C GLU A 513 -19.12 22.41 18.67
N ASN A 514 -19.56 21.26 19.19
CA ASN A 514 -18.80 20.37 20.06
C ASN A 514 -18.21 19.15 19.32
N TRP A 515 -18.42 19.00 18.00
CA TRP A 515 -18.08 17.80 17.22
C TRP A 515 -16.63 17.34 17.44
N LEU A 516 -15.64 18.23 17.28
CA LEU A 516 -14.23 17.92 17.54
C LEU A 516 -13.91 17.73 19.04
N ALA A 517 -14.63 18.41 19.93
CA ALA A 517 -14.42 18.30 21.38
C ALA A 517 -14.88 16.94 21.93
N ALA A 518 -16.03 16.45 21.47
CA ALA A 518 -16.55 15.12 21.79
C ALA A 518 -15.65 14.01 21.23
N ALA A 519 -15.12 14.18 20.01
CA ALA A 519 -14.14 13.25 19.46
C ALA A 519 -12.82 13.24 20.28
N HIS A 520 -12.33 14.41 20.70
CA HIS A 520 -11.12 14.53 21.51
C HIS A 520 -11.25 13.79 22.84
N GLU A 521 -12.41 13.89 23.51
CA GLU A 521 -12.68 13.15 24.75
C GLU A 521 -12.50 11.63 24.55
N VAL A 522 -13.04 11.06 23.46
CA VAL A 522 -12.87 9.62 23.16
C VAL A 522 -11.40 9.26 22.92
N PHE A 523 -10.69 9.98 22.05
CA PHE A 523 -9.29 9.67 21.72
C PHE A 523 -8.26 9.94 22.84
N THR A 524 -8.67 10.61 23.92
CA THR A 524 -7.83 10.87 25.11
C THR A 524 -8.23 10.09 26.36
N THR A 525 -9.43 9.49 26.39
CA THR A 525 -9.89 8.61 27.47
C THR A 525 -9.87 7.12 27.10
N THR A 526 -9.68 6.79 25.82
CA THR A 526 -9.67 5.41 25.29
C THR A 526 -8.53 5.20 24.29
N ASP A 527 -8.15 3.94 24.10
CA ASP A 527 -7.19 3.51 23.07
C ASP A 527 -7.86 3.32 21.68
N ALA A 528 -9.02 3.94 21.44
CA ALA A 528 -9.76 3.83 20.18
C ALA A 528 -8.90 4.20 18.97
N VAL A 529 -8.98 3.40 17.90
CA VAL A 529 -8.22 3.59 16.65
C VAL A 529 -8.98 4.44 15.63
N GLY A 530 -10.30 4.51 15.78
CA GLY A 530 -11.19 5.41 15.05
C GLY A 530 -12.43 5.76 15.87
N LEU A 531 -13.32 6.56 15.30
CA LEU A 531 -14.61 6.93 15.89
C LEU A 531 -15.64 7.02 14.77
N GLU A 532 -16.74 6.28 14.89
CA GLU A 532 -17.93 6.55 14.07
C GLU A 532 -18.77 7.61 14.79
N GLY A 533 -19.01 8.74 14.14
CA GLY A 533 -19.89 9.78 14.67
C GLY A 533 -21.32 9.64 14.13
N LEU A 534 -22.29 10.07 14.93
CA LEU A 534 -23.69 10.09 14.53
C LEU A 534 -23.94 11.04 13.35
N ILE A 535 -24.66 10.58 12.33
CA ILE A 535 -25.12 11.39 11.20
C ILE A 535 -26.64 11.49 11.25
N ARG A 536 -27.16 12.70 11.43
CA ARG A 536 -28.61 12.99 11.41
C ARG A 536 -29.02 13.52 10.04
N SER A 537 -30.19 13.10 9.55
CA SER A 537 -30.77 13.63 8.32
C SER A 537 -32.29 13.64 8.39
N ASP A 538 -32.90 14.66 7.79
CA ASP A 538 -34.34 14.82 7.71
C ASP A 538 -34.97 13.93 6.62
N ARG A 539 -36.30 13.98 6.50
CA ARG A 539 -37.08 13.33 5.43
C ARG A 539 -36.97 11.80 5.37
N VAL A 540 -36.69 11.15 6.50
CA VAL A 540 -36.75 9.69 6.64
C VAL A 540 -38.14 9.19 6.23
N GLY A 541 -38.19 8.26 5.27
CA GLY A 541 -39.43 7.70 4.71
C GLY A 541 -40.07 8.48 3.56
N ASP A 542 -39.57 9.66 3.19
CA ASP A 542 -40.01 10.41 1.99
C ASP A 542 -39.34 9.83 0.74
N SER A 543 -40.13 9.19 -0.14
CA SER A 543 -39.60 8.50 -1.33
C SER A 543 -39.03 9.44 -2.40
N ALA A 544 -39.31 10.75 -2.36
CA ALA A 544 -38.70 11.74 -3.24
C ALA A 544 -37.26 12.10 -2.83
N TRP A 545 -36.86 11.72 -1.61
CA TRP A 545 -35.57 12.07 -1.03
C TRP A 545 -34.75 10.83 -0.66
N ARG A 546 -33.45 11.05 -0.41
CA ARG A 546 -32.52 10.08 0.15
C ARG A 546 -31.96 10.69 1.43
N PRO A 547 -32.41 10.26 2.62
CA PRO A 547 -31.74 10.64 3.87
C PRO A 547 -30.33 10.03 3.89
N VAL A 548 -29.42 10.69 4.61
CA VAL A 548 -28.06 10.19 4.87
C VAL A 548 -27.89 10.03 6.37
N THR A 549 -27.94 8.81 6.87
CA THR A 549 -27.85 8.53 8.31
C THR A 549 -27.33 7.12 8.55
N ASN A 550 -26.56 6.95 9.62
CA ASN A 550 -26.05 5.68 10.11
C ASN A 550 -26.82 5.15 11.34
N GLU A 551 -27.94 5.78 11.74
CA GLU A 551 -28.77 5.26 12.83
C GLU A 551 -29.42 3.92 12.44
N GLY A 552 -29.17 2.87 13.24
CA GLY A 552 -29.52 1.48 12.94
C GLY A 552 -28.42 0.69 12.21
N PHE A 553 -27.32 1.35 11.81
CA PHE A 553 -26.17 0.77 11.11
C PHE A 553 -24.86 0.95 11.89
N GLU A 554 -24.94 1.27 13.19
CA GLU A 554 -23.80 1.51 14.06
C GLU A 554 -22.81 0.35 14.03
N GLY A 555 -21.53 0.67 13.77
CA GLY A 555 -20.43 -0.29 13.71
C GLY A 555 -20.45 -1.27 12.53
N ILE A 556 -21.34 -1.09 11.55
CA ILE A 556 -21.37 -1.96 10.35
C ILE A 556 -21.47 -1.18 9.03
N GLY A 557 -22.21 -0.08 8.97
CA GLY A 557 -22.46 0.70 7.75
C GLY A 557 -21.74 2.04 7.70
N PHE A 558 -20.49 2.08 8.17
CA PHE A 558 -19.65 3.28 8.31
C PHE A 558 -19.77 4.27 7.13
N MET A 559 -19.92 5.55 7.43
CA MET A 559 -20.07 6.62 6.44
C MET A 559 -19.03 7.73 6.61
N THR A 560 -18.38 8.12 5.51
CA THR A 560 -17.31 9.15 5.51
C THR A 560 -17.76 10.57 5.87
N ALA A 561 -19.06 10.85 5.91
CA ALA A 561 -19.62 12.12 6.36
C ALA A 561 -19.32 12.43 7.84
N ASN A 562 -19.03 11.42 8.67
CA ASN A 562 -18.64 11.60 10.08
C ASN A 562 -17.79 10.42 10.59
N LEU A 563 -16.54 10.34 10.11
CA LEU A 563 -15.59 9.30 10.49
C LEU A 563 -14.27 9.91 10.97
N PHE A 564 -13.75 9.46 12.12
CA PHE A 564 -12.42 9.83 12.59
C PHE A 564 -11.50 8.61 12.64
N VAL A 565 -10.21 8.82 12.37
CA VAL A 565 -9.19 7.76 12.33
C VAL A 565 -7.88 8.30 12.90
N ARG A 566 -7.17 7.55 13.75
CA ARG A 566 -5.79 7.92 14.12
C ARG A 566 -4.88 7.89 12.87
N ALA A 567 -4.03 8.90 12.70
CA ALA A 567 -3.25 9.06 11.48
C ALA A 567 -2.25 7.92 11.23
N ASP A 568 -1.61 7.40 12.29
CA ASP A 568 -0.74 6.23 12.22
C ASP A 568 -1.51 4.98 11.76
N ILE A 569 -2.73 4.77 12.26
CA ILE A 569 -3.58 3.64 11.85
C ILE A 569 -4.10 3.82 10.42
N PHE A 570 -4.46 5.03 10.00
CA PHE A 570 -4.84 5.31 8.62
C PHE A 570 -3.72 4.97 7.63
N HIS A 571 -2.48 5.39 7.92
CA HIS A 571 -1.31 5.05 7.11
C HIS A 571 -0.94 3.56 7.19
N LYS A 572 -1.08 2.92 8.36
CA LYS A 572 -0.93 1.46 8.55
C LYS A 572 -1.91 0.65 7.72
N LEU A 573 -3.10 1.18 7.46
CA LEU A 573 -4.15 0.50 6.68
C LEU A 573 -4.13 0.85 5.19
N ASN A 574 -3.12 1.60 4.70
CA ASN A 574 -3.04 2.11 3.33
C ASN A 574 -4.23 3.02 2.92
N GLY A 575 -4.89 3.65 3.90
CA GLY A 575 -6.03 4.55 3.68
C GLY A 575 -7.28 3.88 3.09
N PHE A 576 -8.02 4.63 2.28
CA PHE A 576 -9.18 4.12 1.54
C PHE A 576 -8.74 3.39 0.26
N ASP A 577 -9.35 2.25 -0.05
CA ASP A 577 -9.01 1.48 -1.26
C ASP A 577 -9.54 2.17 -2.53
N ILE A 578 -8.63 2.56 -3.42
CA ILE A 578 -8.95 3.18 -4.71
C ILE A 578 -9.73 2.25 -5.65
N ALA A 579 -9.75 0.93 -5.44
CA ALA A 579 -10.60 0.00 -6.19
C ALA A 579 -12.10 0.30 -6.02
N LEU A 580 -12.50 0.99 -4.94
CA LEU A 580 -13.89 1.36 -4.62
C LEU A 580 -14.27 2.78 -5.11
N GLU A 581 -13.43 3.41 -5.95
CA GLU A 581 -13.63 4.76 -6.49
C GLU A 581 -14.68 4.85 -7.61
N LYS A 582 -14.85 3.80 -8.42
CA LYS A 582 -15.67 3.86 -9.65
C LYS A 582 -16.55 2.61 -9.85
N PRO A 583 -17.87 2.70 -9.61
CA PRO A 583 -18.59 3.81 -8.96
C PRO A 583 -18.07 4.08 -7.54
N HIS A 584 -18.29 5.27 -6.99
CA HIS A 584 -17.85 5.62 -5.64
C HIS A 584 -18.81 5.00 -4.60
N PHE A 585 -18.41 3.90 -3.95
CA PHE A 585 -19.24 3.24 -2.93
C PHE A 585 -18.45 2.23 -2.09
N ARG A 586 -18.80 2.11 -0.80
CA ARG A 586 -18.26 1.15 0.20
C ARG A 586 -16.82 1.38 0.64
N GLU A 587 -16.13 2.43 0.22
CA GLU A 587 -14.75 2.69 0.66
C GLU A 587 -14.65 2.94 2.17
N ASP A 588 -15.69 3.55 2.74
CA ASP A 588 -15.84 3.88 4.15
C ASP A 588 -16.19 2.65 4.99
N THR A 589 -17.09 1.81 4.49
CA THR A 589 -17.41 0.49 5.06
C THR A 589 -16.15 -0.41 5.08
N ASP A 590 -15.40 -0.48 3.98
CA ASP A 590 -14.15 -1.24 3.90
C ASP A 590 -13.07 -0.72 4.87
N LEU A 591 -12.90 0.60 4.99
CA LEU A 591 -11.97 1.18 5.95
C LEU A 591 -12.42 0.95 7.39
N GLY A 592 -13.71 1.13 7.70
CA GLY A 592 -14.28 0.94 9.03
C GLY A 592 -14.11 -0.49 9.54
N TRP A 593 -14.32 -1.49 8.68
CA TRP A 593 -14.06 -2.90 9.01
C TRP A 593 -12.57 -3.18 9.20
N ARG A 594 -11.69 -2.66 8.34
CA ARG A 594 -10.23 -2.77 8.53
C ARG A 594 -9.74 -2.06 9.80
N LEU A 595 -10.42 -1.01 10.27
CA LEU A 595 -10.14 -0.37 11.55
C LEU A 595 -10.55 -1.26 12.73
N GLN A 596 -11.74 -1.89 12.66
CA GLN A 596 -12.19 -2.86 13.66
C GLN A 596 -11.27 -4.08 13.79
N ASP A 597 -10.57 -4.46 12.72
CA ASP A 597 -9.55 -5.52 12.73
C ASP A 597 -8.26 -5.11 13.47
N VAL A 598 -8.03 -3.81 13.67
CA VAL A 598 -6.85 -3.26 14.35
C VAL A 598 -7.15 -2.82 15.79
N GLY A 599 -8.37 -2.36 16.09
CA GLY A 599 -8.76 -1.93 17.43
C GLY A 599 -10.19 -1.42 17.52
N GLU A 600 -10.55 -0.82 18.67
CA GLU A 600 -11.92 -0.34 18.89
C GLU A 600 -12.26 0.90 18.05
N VAL A 601 -13.44 0.86 17.44
CA VAL A 601 -14.07 1.97 16.72
C VAL A 601 -15.47 2.19 17.32
N PRO A 602 -15.58 2.90 18.47
CA PRO A 602 -16.86 3.16 19.10
C PRO A 602 -17.76 4.07 18.25
N PHE A 603 -19.06 4.02 18.52
CA PHE A 603 -20.06 4.93 17.98
C PHE A 603 -20.36 6.05 18.98
N SER A 604 -20.22 7.32 18.56
CA SER A 604 -20.51 8.48 19.41
C SER A 604 -21.73 9.27 18.95
N ARG A 605 -22.71 9.39 19.86
CA ARG A 605 -23.90 10.24 19.69
C ARG A 605 -23.64 11.72 20.03
N GLU A 606 -22.52 12.02 20.68
CA GLU A 606 -22.09 13.38 21.05
C GLU A 606 -21.25 14.02 19.94
N ALA A 607 -20.43 13.24 19.22
CA ALA A 607 -19.70 13.69 18.04
C ALA A 607 -20.60 13.57 16.79
N TRP A 608 -21.60 14.45 16.66
CA TRP A 608 -22.61 14.37 15.61
C TRP A 608 -22.50 15.47 14.53
N VAL A 609 -22.99 15.15 13.33
CA VAL A 609 -23.19 16.09 12.22
C VAL A 609 -24.64 15.98 11.72
N TYR A 610 -25.16 17.07 11.16
CA TYR A 610 -26.35 17.03 10.31
C TYR A 610 -25.92 16.92 8.84
N HIS A 611 -26.57 16.03 8.10
CA HIS A 611 -26.41 15.87 6.66
C HIS A 611 -27.76 16.13 5.97
N PRO A 612 -27.88 17.16 5.12
CA PRO A 612 -29.09 17.43 4.36
C PRO A 612 -29.51 16.22 3.52
N PRO A 613 -30.81 15.86 3.48
CA PRO A 613 -31.28 14.79 2.60
C PRO A 613 -31.13 15.21 1.12
N HIS A 614 -30.81 14.25 0.25
CA HIS A 614 -30.62 14.51 -1.18
C HIS A 614 -31.92 14.30 -1.98
N SER A 615 -32.26 15.24 -2.88
CA SER A 615 -33.40 15.05 -3.80
C SER A 615 -33.05 14.02 -4.87
N ARG A 616 -33.95 13.04 -5.09
CA ARG A 616 -33.80 12.02 -6.14
C ARG A 616 -34.09 12.54 -7.56
N GLU A 617 -34.51 13.80 -7.69
CA GLU A 617 -34.60 14.50 -8.98
C GLU A 617 -33.22 14.87 -9.53
N ILE A 618 -32.20 14.95 -8.68
CA ILE A 618 -30.81 15.15 -9.11
C ILE A 618 -30.31 13.84 -9.72
N GLU A 619 -29.87 13.86 -10.99
CA GLU A 619 -29.51 12.66 -11.75
C GLU A 619 -28.54 11.73 -11.00
N ARG A 620 -27.49 12.28 -10.37
CA ARG A 620 -26.49 11.52 -9.59
C ARG A 620 -27.06 10.81 -8.34
N GLU A 621 -28.21 11.27 -7.85
CA GLU A 621 -28.93 10.75 -6.68
C GLU A 621 -30.19 9.94 -7.07
N SER A 622 -30.49 9.87 -8.37
CA SER A 622 -31.59 9.07 -8.92
C SER A 622 -31.41 7.60 -8.59
N GLN A 623 -32.53 6.86 -8.49
CA GLN A 623 -32.48 5.42 -8.23
C GLN A 623 -31.69 4.65 -9.31
N THR A 624 -31.79 5.07 -10.57
CA THR A 624 -31.10 4.43 -11.71
C THR A 624 -29.58 4.62 -11.66
N VAL A 625 -29.07 5.78 -11.25
CA VAL A 625 -27.62 5.97 -11.10
C VAL A 625 -27.14 5.27 -9.83
N ARG A 626 -27.85 5.41 -8.71
CA ARG A 626 -27.46 4.79 -7.43
C ARG A 626 -27.54 3.26 -7.42
N SER A 627 -28.40 2.62 -8.22
CA SER A 627 -28.40 1.14 -8.31
C SER A 627 -27.11 0.58 -8.94
N THR A 628 -26.41 1.35 -9.77
CA THR A 628 -25.11 0.93 -10.32
C THR A 628 -24.02 0.76 -9.27
N PHE A 629 -24.18 1.37 -8.09
CA PHE A 629 -23.15 1.43 -7.05
C PHE A 629 -22.92 0.06 -6.40
N PHE A 630 -23.95 -0.80 -6.40
CA PHE A 630 -23.88 -2.19 -5.92
C PHE A 630 -23.02 -3.13 -6.78
N GLN A 631 -22.39 -2.62 -7.86
CA GLN A 631 -21.27 -3.31 -8.52
C GLN A 631 -20.05 -3.43 -7.57
N ASN A 632 -19.80 -2.44 -6.72
CA ASN A 632 -18.69 -2.46 -5.76
C ASN A 632 -18.90 -3.43 -4.59
N ASP A 633 -20.14 -3.80 -4.29
CA ASP A 633 -20.44 -4.76 -3.21
C ASP A 633 -19.77 -6.12 -3.47
N ALA A 634 -19.46 -6.46 -4.74
CA ALA A 634 -18.64 -7.62 -5.08
C ALA A 634 -17.17 -7.49 -4.61
N ILE A 635 -16.57 -6.29 -4.66
CA ILE A 635 -15.23 -6.03 -4.12
C ILE A 635 -15.26 -6.13 -2.59
N LEU A 636 -16.25 -5.52 -1.94
CA LEU A 636 -16.41 -5.57 -0.49
C LEU A 636 -16.62 -7.01 0.00
N MET A 637 -17.49 -7.78 -0.66
CA MET A 637 -17.73 -9.20 -0.41
C MET A 637 -16.45 -10.05 -0.55
N ARG A 638 -15.63 -9.81 -1.58
CA ARG A 638 -14.37 -10.56 -1.78
C ARG A 638 -13.41 -10.38 -0.61
N LYS A 639 -13.36 -9.17 -0.03
CA LYS A 639 -12.47 -8.84 1.09
C LYS A 639 -13.01 -9.33 2.44
N HIS A 640 -14.31 -9.13 2.66
CA HIS A 640 -14.96 -9.25 3.97
C HIS A 640 -16.24 -10.10 3.88
N PRO A 641 -16.17 -11.38 3.48
CA PRO A 641 -17.35 -12.16 3.08
C PRO A 641 -18.39 -12.32 4.20
N GLU A 642 -17.95 -12.55 5.44
CA GLU A 642 -18.84 -12.73 6.60
C GLU A 642 -19.54 -11.42 6.99
N ARG A 643 -18.78 -10.33 7.16
CA ARG A 643 -19.34 -9.00 7.47
C ARG A 643 -20.25 -8.49 6.34
N TYR A 644 -19.93 -8.78 5.09
CA TYR A 644 -20.78 -8.46 3.95
C TYR A 644 -22.10 -9.22 3.99
N ALA A 645 -22.11 -10.51 4.34
CA ALA A 645 -23.36 -11.27 4.50
C ALA A 645 -24.26 -10.66 5.60
N GLU A 646 -23.67 -10.21 6.71
CA GLU A 646 -24.42 -9.51 7.76
C GLU A 646 -24.95 -8.15 7.29
N LEU A 647 -24.12 -7.31 6.68
CA LEU A 647 -24.50 -6.00 6.14
C LEU A 647 -25.65 -6.14 5.13
N MET A 648 -25.52 -7.10 4.22
CA MET A 648 -26.53 -7.44 3.23
C MET A 648 -27.86 -7.79 3.90
N LEU A 649 -27.86 -8.68 4.90
CA LEU A 649 -29.05 -9.06 5.67
C LEU A 649 -29.65 -7.94 6.53
N ARG A 650 -28.87 -6.94 6.95
CA ARG A 650 -29.37 -5.76 7.68
C ARG A 650 -29.96 -4.70 6.74
N GLU A 651 -29.27 -4.36 5.65
CA GLU A 651 -29.71 -3.31 4.73
C GLU A 651 -30.88 -3.73 3.82
N VAL A 652 -30.99 -5.03 3.51
CA VAL A 652 -32.02 -5.63 2.62
C VAL A 652 -32.23 -4.89 1.29
N GLN A 653 -31.17 -4.30 0.73
CA GLN A 653 -31.21 -3.38 -0.43
C GLN A 653 -31.99 -3.94 -1.63
N TRP A 654 -31.95 -5.26 -1.87
CA TRP A 654 -32.70 -5.91 -2.94
C TRP A 654 -34.22 -5.75 -2.88
N GLN A 655 -34.78 -5.36 -1.73
CA GLN A 655 -36.21 -5.07 -1.57
C GLN A 655 -36.59 -3.64 -2.00
N HIS A 656 -35.61 -2.74 -2.11
CA HIS A 656 -35.85 -1.29 -2.20
C HIS A 656 -35.06 -0.60 -3.33
N VAL A 657 -34.01 -1.24 -3.85
CA VAL A 657 -33.18 -0.75 -4.96
C VAL A 657 -33.61 -1.46 -6.26
N PRO A 658 -34.04 -0.70 -7.29
CA PRO A 658 -34.32 -1.26 -8.61
C PRO A 658 -33.09 -1.96 -9.20
N ASP A 659 -33.31 -3.14 -9.79
CA ASP A 659 -32.30 -3.92 -10.52
C ASP A 659 -31.02 -4.24 -9.70
N PHE A 660 -31.13 -4.30 -8.36
CA PHE A 660 -30.02 -4.59 -7.44
C PHE A 660 -29.23 -5.85 -7.85
N TRP A 661 -29.94 -6.95 -8.10
CA TRP A 661 -29.30 -8.23 -8.43
C TRP A 661 -28.53 -8.20 -9.75
N ASP A 662 -29.02 -7.46 -10.75
CA ASP A 662 -28.35 -7.33 -12.04
C ASP A 662 -27.03 -6.55 -11.88
N HIS A 663 -27.03 -5.49 -11.06
CA HIS A 663 -25.83 -4.71 -10.76
C HIS A 663 -24.83 -5.47 -9.88
N PHE A 664 -25.30 -6.22 -8.88
CA PHE A 664 -24.46 -7.07 -8.03
C PHE A 664 -23.80 -8.21 -8.83
N LEU A 665 -24.58 -8.93 -9.66
CA LEU A 665 -24.05 -9.93 -10.59
C LEU A 665 -23.07 -9.31 -11.60
N LYS A 666 -23.32 -8.07 -12.04
CA LYS A 666 -22.39 -7.36 -12.92
C LYS A 666 -21.07 -7.03 -12.23
N GLY A 667 -21.09 -6.65 -10.95
CA GLY A 667 -19.89 -6.49 -10.13
C GLY A 667 -19.09 -7.78 -10.01
N ILE A 668 -19.76 -8.90 -9.73
CA ILE A 668 -19.17 -10.25 -9.67
C ILE A 668 -18.43 -10.59 -10.97
N GLU A 669 -19.05 -10.35 -12.13
CA GLU A 669 -18.45 -10.56 -13.45
C GLU A 669 -17.25 -9.62 -13.70
N LEU A 670 -17.42 -8.31 -13.42
CA LEU A 670 -16.40 -7.28 -13.67
C LEU A 670 -15.12 -7.49 -12.85
N HIS A 671 -15.25 -7.96 -11.62
CA HIS A 671 -14.16 -8.10 -10.66
C HIS A 671 -13.68 -9.55 -10.48
N GLY A 672 -14.28 -10.51 -11.19
CA GLY A 672 -13.91 -11.93 -11.16
C GLY A 672 -14.04 -12.54 -9.76
N VAL A 673 -15.14 -12.25 -9.08
CA VAL A 673 -15.33 -12.62 -7.66
C VAL A 673 -16.07 -13.95 -7.53
N GLU A 674 -15.57 -14.86 -6.69
CA GLU A 674 -16.33 -16.04 -6.30
C GLU A 674 -17.35 -15.71 -5.21
N VAL A 675 -18.56 -16.27 -5.31
CA VAL A 675 -19.68 -15.98 -4.41
C VAL A 675 -19.73 -17.03 -3.28
N PRO A 676 -19.58 -16.67 -1.99
CA PRO A 676 -19.66 -17.60 -0.87
C PRO A 676 -21.02 -18.29 -0.74
N ASP A 677 -21.08 -19.46 -0.08
CA ASP A 677 -22.32 -20.24 0.05
C ASP A 677 -23.46 -19.49 0.75
N ASP A 678 -23.17 -18.69 1.78
CA ASP A 678 -24.21 -17.92 2.46
C ASP A 678 -24.83 -16.86 1.54
N ILE A 679 -24.02 -16.20 0.71
CA ILE A 679 -24.50 -15.27 -0.30
C ILE A 679 -25.28 -16.02 -1.40
N ARG A 680 -24.83 -17.22 -1.82
CA ARG A 680 -25.59 -18.08 -2.74
C ARG A 680 -26.95 -18.49 -2.15
N ASN A 681 -27.01 -18.78 -0.85
CA ASN A 681 -28.26 -19.09 -0.15
C ASN A 681 -29.20 -17.86 -0.13
N ILE A 682 -28.69 -16.67 0.23
CA ILE A 682 -29.45 -15.41 0.19
C ILE A 682 -30.00 -15.14 -1.22
N MET A 683 -29.18 -15.26 -2.26
CA MET A 683 -29.57 -15.11 -3.67
C MET A 683 -30.68 -16.09 -4.10
N ARG A 684 -30.53 -17.37 -3.74
CA ARG A 684 -31.52 -18.41 -4.04
C ARG A 684 -32.85 -18.14 -3.33
N GLU A 685 -32.81 -17.81 -2.04
CA GLU A 685 -33.99 -17.69 -1.19
C GLU A 685 -34.76 -16.38 -1.40
N ASN A 686 -34.07 -15.29 -1.76
CA ASN A 686 -34.69 -13.97 -1.94
C ASN A 686 -34.97 -13.61 -3.41
N ALA A 687 -34.26 -14.21 -4.37
CA ALA A 687 -34.36 -13.88 -5.79
C ALA A 687 -34.57 -15.08 -6.72
N GLY A 688 -34.45 -16.31 -6.21
CA GLY A 688 -34.51 -17.52 -7.05
C GLY A 688 -33.29 -17.69 -7.97
N ILE A 689 -32.18 -17.01 -7.68
CA ILE A 689 -30.97 -17.03 -8.51
C ILE A 689 -30.08 -18.20 -8.08
N GLU A 690 -29.90 -19.18 -8.96
CA GLU A 690 -28.89 -20.24 -8.81
C GLU A 690 -27.57 -19.82 -9.48
N PHE A 691 -26.61 -19.37 -8.68
CA PHE A 691 -25.27 -19.01 -9.17
C PHE A 691 -24.36 -20.24 -9.24
N THR A 692 -23.97 -20.65 -10.45
CA THR A 692 -23.18 -21.87 -10.71
C THR A 692 -21.68 -21.62 -10.93
N GLY A 693 -21.23 -20.37 -10.84
CA GLY A 693 -19.83 -19.97 -11.01
C GLY A 693 -19.64 -18.89 -12.10
N LEU A 694 -18.41 -18.38 -12.21
CA LEU A 694 -18.02 -17.48 -13.28
C LEU A 694 -17.91 -18.25 -14.62
N LEU A 695 -18.47 -17.70 -15.69
CA LEU A 695 -18.29 -18.25 -17.04
C LEU A 695 -16.82 -18.14 -17.46
N GLN A 696 -16.15 -19.28 -17.69
CA GLN A 696 -14.83 -19.25 -18.29
C GLN A 696 -14.89 -18.68 -19.70
N ALA A 697 -14.16 -17.58 -19.94
CA ALA A 697 -14.06 -16.97 -21.26
C ALA A 697 -13.47 -17.97 -22.28
N GLY A 698 -14.35 -18.57 -23.09
CA GLY A 698 -13.99 -19.49 -24.18
C GLY A 698 -14.13 -21.00 -23.90
N GLY A 699 -14.85 -21.43 -22.86
CA GLY A 699 -15.07 -22.85 -22.55
C GLY A 699 -16.55 -23.26 -22.46
N GLN A 700 -16.98 -24.26 -23.24
CA GLN A 700 -18.24 -24.97 -22.96
C GLN A 700 -18.14 -25.66 -21.60
N SER A 701 -19.16 -25.53 -20.75
CA SER A 701 -19.30 -26.41 -19.59
C SER A 701 -19.49 -27.85 -20.09
N LEU A 702 -18.55 -28.75 -19.77
CA LEU A 702 -18.80 -30.20 -19.88
C LEU A 702 -19.95 -30.53 -18.92
N PRO A 703 -21.11 -31.02 -19.39
CA PRO A 703 -22.20 -31.37 -18.50
C PRO A 703 -21.81 -32.60 -17.67
N PRO A 704 -22.19 -32.66 -16.38
CA PRO A 704 -22.14 -33.93 -15.66
C PRO A 704 -23.01 -34.95 -16.40
N ALA A 705 -22.56 -36.21 -16.44
CA ALA A 705 -23.21 -37.25 -17.23
C ALA A 705 -24.63 -37.55 -16.71
N GLY A 706 -25.65 -36.96 -17.35
CA GLY A 706 -27.05 -37.28 -17.09
C GLY A 706 -27.95 -36.09 -16.69
N SER A 707 -28.01 -35.02 -17.48
CA SER A 707 -29.15 -34.09 -17.46
C SER A 707 -29.44 -33.54 -18.85
N THR A 708 -30.72 -33.49 -19.23
CA THR A 708 -31.17 -32.94 -20.52
C THR A 708 -31.04 -31.41 -20.54
N GLY A 709 -30.45 -30.88 -21.60
CA GLY A 709 -29.79 -29.58 -21.57
C GLY A 709 -30.68 -28.33 -21.46
N VAL A 710 -30.12 -27.33 -20.79
CA VAL A 710 -30.38 -25.89 -20.99
C VAL A 710 -29.01 -25.19 -20.95
N SER A 711 -28.79 -24.21 -21.82
CA SER A 711 -27.54 -23.43 -21.84
C SER A 711 -27.60 -22.28 -20.81
N PRO A 712 -26.58 -22.07 -19.96
CA PRO A 712 -26.61 -21.02 -18.95
C PRO A 712 -26.24 -19.65 -19.55
N ALA A 713 -27.20 -18.99 -20.19
CA ALA A 713 -27.17 -17.56 -20.47
C ALA A 713 -28.60 -17.02 -20.54
N LEU A 714 -28.97 -16.17 -19.57
CA LEU A 714 -30.11 -15.23 -19.57
C LEU A 714 -31.28 -15.55 -20.53
N ASP A 715 -32.23 -16.41 -20.12
CA ASP A 715 -33.52 -16.49 -20.80
C ASP A 715 -34.41 -15.29 -20.40
N ALA A 716 -34.17 -14.15 -21.05
CA ALA A 716 -34.95 -12.93 -20.87
C ALA A 716 -36.40 -13.02 -21.41
N ALA A 717 -36.86 -14.19 -21.91
CA ALA A 717 -38.17 -14.34 -22.54
C ALA A 717 -39.30 -14.81 -21.59
N ARG A 718 -39.05 -14.96 -20.28
CA ARG A 718 -40.11 -15.33 -19.30
C ARG A 718 -40.48 -14.21 -18.33
N ARG A 719 -41.13 -13.16 -18.85
CA ARG A 719 -41.98 -12.27 -18.02
C ARG A 719 -43.43 -12.79 -18.01
N PRO A 720 -43.98 -13.24 -16.87
CA PRO A 720 -45.43 -13.35 -16.71
C PRO A 720 -46.00 -11.93 -16.57
N ALA A 721 -46.72 -11.46 -17.59
CA ALA A 721 -47.42 -10.19 -17.52
C ALA A 721 -48.61 -10.27 -16.55
N GLY A 722 -48.52 -9.55 -15.43
CA GLY A 722 -49.64 -9.19 -14.57
C GLY A 722 -50.22 -10.29 -13.67
N LEU A 723 -50.03 -10.16 -12.36
CA LEU A 723 -50.90 -10.82 -11.37
C LEU A 723 -51.23 -9.94 -10.16
N HIS A 724 -51.64 -8.69 -10.39
CA HIS A 724 -52.54 -8.05 -9.44
C HIS A 724 -53.84 -8.88 -9.37
N ARG A 725 -54.16 -9.36 -8.17
CA ARG A 725 -55.32 -10.23 -7.82
C ARG A 725 -55.20 -11.71 -8.20
N VAL A 726 -54.52 -12.45 -7.34
CA VAL A 726 -55.21 -13.59 -6.68
C VAL A 726 -55.54 -13.15 -5.25
N LEU A 727 -56.82 -13.16 -4.91
CA LEU A 727 -57.33 -12.89 -3.58
C LEU A 727 -56.79 -13.99 -2.62
N GLY A 728 -56.35 -13.69 -1.41
CA GLY A 728 -57.11 -12.90 -0.44
C GLY A 728 -58.09 -13.79 0.31
N ARG A 729 -57.59 -14.73 1.11
CA ARG A 729 -58.31 -15.36 2.23
C ARG A 729 -57.31 -15.86 3.30
N SER A 730 -57.51 -15.38 4.51
CA SER A 730 -56.69 -15.66 5.70
C SER A 730 -56.96 -17.06 6.27
N LEU A 731 -55.99 -17.61 7.02
CA LEU A 731 -56.03 -18.64 8.08
C LEU A 731 -54.68 -19.41 8.06
N ALA A 732 -53.90 -19.59 9.13
CA ALA A 732 -53.81 -18.97 10.45
C ALA A 732 -52.35 -19.18 10.94
N TRP A 733 -51.75 -18.23 11.65
CA TRP A 733 -51.55 -18.20 13.12
C TRP A 733 -50.82 -19.37 13.85
N PRO A 734 -51.43 -20.55 14.15
CA PRO A 734 -50.98 -21.39 15.27
C PRO A 734 -49.58 -22.01 15.16
N MET A 735 -48.97 -22.05 13.96
CA MET A 735 -47.61 -22.60 13.75
C MET A 735 -46.53 -21.94 14.64
N ARG A 736 -46.75 -20.71 15.15
CA ARG A 736 -45.84 -20.07 16.12
C ARG A 736 -45.63 -20.86 17.41
N SER A 737 -46.64 -21.59 17.91
CA SER A 737 -46.48 -22.36 19.16
C SER A 737 -45.65 -23.63 18.95
N LEU A 738 -45.81 -24.29 17.80
CA LEU A 738 -45.00 -25.45 17.43
C LEU A 738 -43.55 -25.06 17.16
N TRP A 739 -43.32 -23.94 16.45
CA TRP A 739 -41.99 -23.39 16.24
C TRP A 739 -41.33 -22.93 17.54
N HIS A 740 -42.03 -22.25 18.45
CA HIS A 740 -41.47 -21.93 19.77
C HIS A 740 -41.11 -23.17 20.60
N GLN A 741 -41.93 -24.23 20.56
CA GLN A 741 -41.63 -25.48 21.29
C GLN A 741 -40.48 -26.28 20.67
N VAL A 742 -40.28 -26.20 19.35
CA VAL A 742 -39.11 -26.77 18.66
C VAL A 742 -37.87 -25.92 18.97
N TRP A 743 -37.96 -24.59 18.87
CA TRP A 743 -36.87 -23.67 19.19
C TRP A 743 -36.43 -23.79 20.64
N GLU A 744 -37.35 -23.75 21.63
CA GLU A 744 -37.01 -23.97 23.04
C GLU A 744 -36.37 -25.34 23.33
N ARG A 745 -36.64 -26.37 22.51
CA ARG A 745 -36.01 -27.70 22.63
C ARG A 745 -34.62 -27.74 22.02
N ILE A 746 -34.40 -27.01 20.92
CA ILE A 746 -33.08 -26.81 20.32
C ILE A 746 -32.25 -25.97 21.29
N GLU A 747 -32.75 -24.81 21.71
CA GLU A 747 -32.09 -23.88 22.63
C GLU A 747 -31.78 -24.52 23.99
N ARG A 748 -32.67 -25.32 24.59
CA ARG A 748 -32.35 -26.10 25.80
C ARG A 748 -31.30 -27.21 25.61
N ARG A 749 -30.99 -27.60 24.38
CA ARG A 749 -29.93 -28.58 24.06
C ARG A 749 -28.63 -27.93 23.60
N VAL A 750 -28.71 -26.80 22.89
CA VAL A 750 -27.60 -26.06 22.29
C VAL A 750 -27.00 -25.07 23.29
N ARG A 751 -27.81 -24.31 24.04
CA ARG A 751 -27.31 -23.32 25.01
C ARG A 751 -26.39 -23.91 26.10
N PRO A 752 -26.60 -25.15 26.62
CA PRO A 752 -25.64 -25.81 27.51
C PRO A 752 -24.38 -26.36 26.80
N VAL A 753 -24.33 -26.37 25.47
CA VAL A 753 -23.13 -26.71 24.68
C VAL A 753 -22.37 -25.43 24.34
N GLU A 754 -23.07 -24.36 23.92
CA GLU A 754 -22.51 -23.01 23.77
C GLU A 754 -21.88 -22.53 25.08
N GLN A 755 -22.59 -22.57 26.21
CA GLN A 755 -22.01 -22.19 27.52
C GLN A 755 -20.80 -23.04 27.94
N ARG A 756 -20.63 -24.27 27.40
CA ARG A 756 -19.44 -25.10 27.61
C ARG A 756 -18.33 -24.77 26.61
N LEU A 757 -18.66 -24.39 25.38
CA LEU A 757 -17.70 -23.86 24.39
C LEU A 757 -17.18 -22.49 24.82
N ASP A 758 -18.05 -21.55 25.20
CA ASP A 758 -17.70 -20.25 25.77
C ASP A 758 -16.88 -20.40 27.05
N GLY A 759 -17.27 -21.32 27.94
CA GLY A 759 -16.49 -21.67 29.12
C GLY A 759 -15.10 -22.24 28.79
N THR A 760 -14.98 -22.98 27.69
CA THR A 760 -13.71 -23.54 27.21
C THR A 760 -12.85 -22.48 26.53
N SER A 761 -13.42 -21.61 25.70
CA SER A 761 -12.76 -20.47 25.07
C SER A 761 -12.32 -19.43 26.11
N ALA A 762 -13.15 -19.13 27.11
CA ALA A 762 -12.77 -18.29 28.24
C ALA A 762 -11.65 -18.92 29.08
N SER A 763 -11.69 -20.25 29.29
CA SER A 763 -10.61 -20.98 29.96
C SER A 763 -9.32 -20.99 29.14
N LEU A 764 -9.40 -21.11 27.80
CA LEU A 764 -8.26 -21.02 26.88
C LEU A 764 -7.66 -19.61 26.87
N LEU A 765 -8.48 -18.56 26.77
CA LEU A 765 -8.05 -17.17 26.87
C LEU A 765 -7.45 -16.84 28.24
N GLN A 766 -8.00 -17.41 29.32
CA GLN A 766 -7.43 -17.26 30.67
C GLN A 766 -6.12 -18.05 30.82
N LEU A 767 -5.99 -19.23 30.19
CA LEU A 767 -4.75 -20.01 30.14
C LEU A 767 -3.68 -19.30 29.31
N GLN A 768 -4.05 -18.69 28.19
CA GLN A 768 -3.19 -17.88 27.34
C GLN A 768 -2.69 -16.65 28.10
N ARG A 769 -3.58 -15.82 28.66
CA ARG A 769 -3.21 -14.67 29.51
C ARG A 769 -2.33 -15.06 30.70
N SER A 770 -2.61 -16.20 31.35
CA SER A 770 -1.79 -16.78 32.43
C SER A 770 -0.40 -17.22 31.93
N THR A 771 -0.31 -17.70 30.69
CA THR A 771 0.95 -18.11 30.05
C THR A 771 1.77 -16.90 29.62
N ASP A 772 1.13 -15.88 29.05
CA ASP A 772 1.75 -14.60 28.68
C ASP A 772 2.27 -13.84 29.91
N GLU A 773 1.51 -13.82 31.01
CA GLU A 773 2.00 -13.29 32.29
C GLU A 773 3.20 -14.06 32.84
N ARG A 774 3.23 -15.39 32.66
CA ARG A 774 4.37 -16.23 33.09
C ARG A 774 5.58 -15.98 32.20
N LEU A 775 5.40 -15.83 30.89
CA LEU A 775 6.44 -15.43 29.94
C LEU A 775 7.03 -14.07 30.33
N LYS A 776 6.21 -13.04 30.51
CA LYS A 776 6.67 -11.71 30.98
C LYS A 776 7.43 -11.76 32.30
N LYS A 777 7.04 -12.64 33.24
CA LYS A 777 7.75 -12.87 34.51
C LYS A 777 9.08 -13.63 34.33
N VAL A 778 9.22 -14.44 33.27
CA VAL A 778 10.49 -15.09 32.88
C VAL A 778 11.40 -14.10 32.17
N GLU A 779 10.88 -13.32 31.22
CA GLU A 779 11.60 -12.24 30.51
C GLU A 779 12.16 -11.20 31.49
N ALA A 780 11.33 -10.67 32.39
CA ALA A 780 11.78 -9.72 33.42
C ALA A 780 12.83 -10.33 34.37
N ARG A 781 12.84 -11.66 34.57
CA ARG A 781 13.89 -12.37 35.32
C ARG A 781 15.17 -12.53 34.50
N LEU A 782 15.08 -12.81 33.21
CA LEU A 782 16.22 -12.85 32.30
C LEU A 782 16.90 -11.48 32.23
N GLU A 783 16.15 -10.39 32.00
CA GLU A 783 16.69 -9.02 32.06
C GLU A 783 17.32 -8.66 33.41
N ALA A 784 16.78 -9.18 34.52
CA ALA A 784 17.33 -8.94 35.86
C ALA A 784 18.65 -9.71 36.07
N ILE A 785 18.76 -10.91 35.49
CA ILE A 785 19.99 -11.73 35.47
C ILE A 785 21.03 -11.07 34.57
N GLU A 786 20.67 -10.62 33.37
CA GLU A 786 21.55 -9.86 32.46
C GLU A 786 22.06 -8.56 33.10
N ARG A 787 21.19 -7.84 33.82
CA ARG A 787 21.59 -6.69 34.64
C ARG A 787 22.55 -7.09 35.77
N HIS A 788 22.36 -8.23 36.43
CA HIS A 788 23.30 -8.71 37.44
C HIS A 788 24.66 -9.11 36.84
N LEU A 789 24.66 -9.78 35.69
CA LEU A 789 25.88 -10.21 34.98
C LEU A 789 26.68 -9.01 34.43
N SER A 790 26.00 -7.98 33.92
CA SER A 790 26.65 -6.75 33.45
C SER A 790 27.17 -5.87 34.60
N ILE A 791 26.48 -5.82 35.75
CA ILE A 791 26.97 -5.14 36.96
C ILE A 791 28.18 -5.86 37.59
N GLY A 792 28.32 -7.17 37.40
CA GLY A 792 29.48 -7.95 37.85
C GLY A 792 30.80 -7.65 37.09
N GLY A 793 30.73 -7.04 35.91
CA GLY A 793 31.87 -6.89 34.99
C GLY A 793 32.73 -5.62 35.15
N SER A 794 32.37 -4.66 36.01
CA SER A 794 32.98 -3.32 36.02
C SER A 794 33.48 -2.83 37.39
N LYS A 795 34.41 -3.56 38.00
CA LYS A 795 35.30 -3.00 39.05
C LYS A 795 36.79 -3.22 38.79
N GLY A 796 37.35 -2.26 38.06
CA GLY A 796 38.70 -1.72 38.29
C GLY A 796 39.90 -2.68 38.26
N LEU A 797 40.53 -2.80 37.10
CA LEU A 797 41.94 -3.17 36.99
C LEU A 797 42.72 -2.03 36.34
N SER A 798 43.41 -1.25 37.17
CA SER A 798 44.42 -0.29 36.75
C SER A 798 45.82 -0.86 36.94
N GLY A 799 46.59 -0.95 35.84
CA GLY A 799 48.05 -0.93 35.89
C GLY A 799 48.82 -2.26 35.90
N SER A 800 49.58 -2.46 34.82
CA SER A 800 50.80 -3.29 34.70
C SER A 800 50.65 -4.83 34.67
N GLY A 801 51.56 -5.49 33.95
CA GLY A 801 51.78 -6.95 34.03
C GLY A 801 51.59 -7.75 32.73
N LYS A 802 52.42 -7.53 31.70
CA LYS A 802 52.59 -8.53 30.62
C LYS A 802 53.46 -9.70 31.11
N ALA A 803 53.13 -10.90 30.62
CA ALA A 803 53.94 -12.13 30.52
C ALA A 803 53.93 -13.16 31.67
N LYS A 804 54.12 -14.44 31.26
CA LYS A 804 54.24 -15.71 32.03
C LYS A 804 52.94 -16.16 32.73
N LEU A 805 52.31 -17.30 32.39
CA LEU A 805 52.88 -18.63 32.14
C LEU A 805 52.01 -19.48 31.20
N ALA A 806 52.66 -20.22 30.31
CA ALA A 806 52.16 -21.50 29.82
C ALA A 806 52.83 -22.64 30.64
N GLU A 807 52.25 -23.83 30.58
CA GLU A 807 52.76 -25.10 31.15
C GLU A 807 52.80 -25.22 32.69
N THR A 808 51.78 -25.86 33.27
CA THR A 808 51.89 -27.24 33.82
C THR A 808 50.48 -27.73 34.21
N GLY A 809 50.25 -29.04 34.13
CA GLY A 809 48.90 -29.62 34.20
C GLY A 809 48.56 -30.35 35.51
N ASN A 810 47.28 -30.72 35.58
CA ASN A 810 46.63 -31.67 36.47
C ASN A 810 46.36 -31.32 37.96
N ALA A 811 45.05 -31.24 38.20
CA ALA A 811 44.29 -31.89 39.28
C ALA A 811 43.88 -31.07 40.51
N LEU A 812 42.58 -30.70 40.47
CA LEU A 812 41.60 -30.81 41.57
C LEU A 812 41.88 -30.05 42.88
N ASP A 813 41.14 -28.97 43.11
CA ASP A 813 39.85 -29.14 43.80
C ASP A 813 38.89 -28.00 43.48
N ASN A 814 37.67 -28.35 43.04
CA ASN A 814 36.67 -27.40 42.53
C ASN A 814 35.25 -27.85 42.89
N GLU A 815 34.91 -27.83 44.17
CA GLU A 815 33.55 -28.12 44.66
C GLU A 815 33.05 -27.03 45.62
N ARG A 816 32.38 -26.01 45.07
CA ARG A 816 31.17 -25.39 45.67
C ARG A 816 30.51 -24.29 44.83
N SER A 817 31.22 -23.69 43.87
CA SER A 817 30.68 -22.55 43.09
C SER A 817 30.02 -22.93 41.76
N GLN A 818 30.27 -24.14 41.23
CA GLN A 818 29.74 -24.57 39.92
C GLN A 818 28.40 -25.35 40.03
N ALA A 819 28.17 -26.01 41.17
CA ALA A 819 26.98 -26.84 41.41
C ALA A 819 25.64 -26.06 41.54
N VAL A 820 25.69 -24.72 41.62
CA VAL A 820 24.50 -23.87 41.62
C VAL A 820 24.16 -23.42 40.19
N ALA A 821 25.15 -22.96 39.43
CA ALA A 821 24.96 -22.51 38.05
C ALA A 821 24.47 -23.61 37.10
N ASP A 822 25.04 -24.82 37.19
CA ASP A 822 24.61 -25.94 36.34
C ASP A 822 23.18 -26.40 36.63
N LYS A 823 22.67 -26.15 37.85
CA LYS A 823 21.32 -26.55 38.25
C LYS A 823 20.28 -25.63 37.61
N ASP A 824 20.51 -24.33 37.67
CA ASP A 824 19.64 -23.32 37.06
C ASP A 824 19.66 -23.41 35.53
N VAL A 825 20.84 -23.60 34.92
CA VAL A 825 20.96 -23.81 33.46
C VAL A 825 20.27 -25.11 33.02
N ALA A 826 20.42 -26.21 33.77
CA ALA A 826 19.71 -27.45 33.48
C ALA A 826 18.20 -27.40 33.75
N GLU A 827 17.71 -26.43 34.52
CA GLU A 827 16.28 -26.17 34.74
C GLU A 827 15.71 -25.27 33.63
N ILE A 828 16.44 -24.23 33.21
CA ILE A 828 16.13 -23.38 32.05
C ILE A 828 16.07 -24.20 30.76
N LEU A 829 17.08 -25.05 30.50
CA LEU A 829 17.09 -25.92 29.31
C LEU A 829 15.97 -26.97 29.36
N ARG A 830 15.57 -27.43 30.55
CA ARG A 830 14.39 -28.29 30.71
C ARG A 830 13.09 -27.54 30.45
N ALA A 831 12.95 -26.30 30.91
CA ALA A 831 11.79 -25.46 30.64
C ALA A 831 11.67 -25.15 29.14
N ALA A 832 12.76 -24.74 28.48
CA ALA A 832 12.80 -24.51 27.03
C ALA A 832 12.43 -25.78 26.24
N ALA A 833 12.99 -26.94 26.60
CA ALA A 833 12.66 -28.22 25.98
C ALA A 833 11.24 -28.72 26.30
N LEU A 834 10.56 -28.16 27.31
CA LEU A 834 9.14 -28.38 27.59
C LEU A 834 8.27 -27.47 26.70
N VAL A 835 8.60 -26.18 26.63
CA VAL A 835 7.90 -25.18 25.79
C VAL A 835 7.96 -25.57 24.32
N MET A 836 9.14 -25.93 23.79
CA MET A 836 9.30 -26.36 22.40
C MET A 836 8.52 -27.65 22.10
N ARG A 837 8.41 -28.58 23.06
CA ARG A 837 7.57 -29.78 22.92
C ARG A 837 6.09 -29.49 22.99
N SER A 838 5.64 -28.59 23.87
CA SER A 838 4.25 -28.15 23.93
C SER A 838 3.84 -27.41 22.66
N ARG A 839 4.73 -26.55 22.12
CA ARG A 839 4.51 -25.84 20.86
C ARG A 839 4.37 -26.79 19.68
N ALA A 840 5.34 -27.69 19.47
CA ALA A 840 5.25 -28.70 18.41
C ALA A 840 4.01 -29.62 18.54
N ARG A 841 3.52 -29.83 19.77
CA ARG A 841 2.30 -30.63 20.03
C ARG A 841 1.01 -29.85 19.81
N LEU A 842 1.03 -28.53 19.92
CA LEU A 842 -0.09 -27.64 19.56
C LEU A 842 -0.15 -27.44 18.04
N GLU A 843 0.99 -27.23 17.40
CA GLU A 843 1.13 -27.15 15.94
C GLU A 843 0.64 -28.46 15.28
N ALA A 844 1.07 -29.64 15.79
CA ALA A 844 0.58 -30.94 15.31
C ALA A 844 -0.91 -31.25 15.60
N VAL A 845 -1.60 -30.45 16.42
CA VAL A 845 -3.05 -30.57 16.65
C VAL A 845 -3.86 -29.66 15.69
N ALA A 846 -3.21 -28.67 15.08
CA ALA A 846 -3.84 -27.76 14.13
C ALA A 846 -3.90 -28.29 12.68
N GLU A 847 -3.05 -29.27 12.32
CA GLU A 847 -2.86 -29.69 10.91
C GLU A 847 -3.77 -30.83 10.39
N ASP A 848 -4.53 -31.53 11.23
CA ASP A 848 -5.53 -32.54 10.77
C ASP A 848 -6.84 -32.52 11.57
N PRO A 849 -7.87 -31.79 11.10
CA PRO A 849 -9.21 -31.80 11.70
C PRO A 849 -9.99 -33.10 11.48
N ALA A 850 -9.63 -33.94 10.50
CA ALA A 850 -10.42 -35.08 10.06
C ALA A 850 -10.16 -36.34 10.92
N ALA A 851 -8.93 -36.54 11.42
CA ALA A 851 -8.58 -37.70 12.23
C ALA A 851 -9.40 -37.80 13.55
N ASN A 852 -9.65 -36.67 14.21
CA ASN A 852 -10.25 -36.63 15.55
C ASN A 852 -11.77 -36.93 15.60
N ALA A 853 -12.46 -36.95 14.45
CA ALA A 853 -13.89 -37.29 14.40
C ALA A 853 -14.20 -38.79 14.61
N SER A 854 -13.18 -39.66 14.61
CA SER A 854 -13.34 -41.12 14.51
C SER A 854 -13.02 -41.92 15.78
N SER A 855 -12.41 -41.32 16.80
CA SER A 855 -12.03 -42.02 18.03
C SER A 855 -12.95 -41.69 19.20
N GLY A 856 -13.64 -42.72 19.73
CA GLY A 856 -14.52 -42.59 20.89
C GLY A 856 -13.76 -42.21 22.18
N PRO A 857 -14.47 -41.73 23.22
CA PRO A 857 -13.86 -41.06 24.36
C PRO A 857 -13.02 -42.01 25.21
N ASN A 858 -11.69 -41.87 25.15
CA ASN A 858 -10.77 -42.63 26.00
C ASN A 858 -10.09 -41.71 27.04
N LYS A 859 -10.08 -42.16 28.30
CA LYS A 859 -9.80 -41.32 29.48
C LYS A 859 -8.30 -41.09 29.75
N SER A 860 -7.59 -40.43 28.83
CA SER A 860 -6.15 -40.15 28.99
C SER A 860 -5.68 -38.74 28.62
N SER A 861 -6.58 -37.80 28.35
CA SER A 861 -6.26 -36.39 28.00
C SER A 861 -6.14 -35.46 29.21
N ASP A 862 -6.19 -35.99 30.44
CA ASP A 862 -6.29 -35.23 31.70
C ASP A 862 -4.96 -35.30 32.51
N ARG A 863 -3.82 -35.20 31.81
CA ARG A 863 -2.45 -35.27 32.36
C ARG A 863 -1.42 -34.48 31.58
#